data_AF-A0AAJ8MFB1-F1
#
_entry.id   AF-A0AAJ8MFB1-F1
#
_cell.length_a   1.000
_cell.length_b   1.000
_cell.length_c   1.000
_cell.angle_alpha   90.00
_cell.angle_beta   90.00
_cell.angle_gamma   90.00
#
_symmetry.space_group_name_H-M   'P 1'
#
loop_
_entity.id
_entity.type
_entity.pdbx_description
1 polymer ?
#
loop_
_entity_poly.entity_id
_entity_poly.type
_entity_poly.pdbx_seq_one_letter_code
_entity_poly.pdbx_strand_id
1 'polypeptide(L)'
;MPFKPTYQSTSSSNGRYKPPPFLYLRTFLPVLSLILLFSFGLVSYSLLSHFRGPAAKQHLGWQAWDIVESSSSSAGGTSGDEVLDTGDGSSTSTNTNGTMGASIPLDNWDPLALHTTGLTEIAVKPCYFPPYLFPSYCAPETTPELDKLKGKWVIVERDMNLRTGLWYLNVYYRRTRRLDVELITDLRILPEPLPKEMHELENEGWHKASGDLHSGVWPTQPESRLWYRTKSQGWDDIWRRSTSHSDTKSRQRQIDEEISPSDDVVPEDSGETSSGGVTEIQNGESSKVEYGDYVTEVDILYGDDEPFFGFERIEGQKVMEGKKGRWESVDIAVRKGNPVAPRASVPKFHKDGTLKIMQIADLHYSVGEGGCRDTDKTPCAGDSDTATWLEQALIQENPDLVVFSGDQLNGQSTSYDSRSVLAKFAKPVIDRQIPWAAVFGNHDSEIVEDRSEQMRALQHMPYSLARAGPKGVDGVGNYYIKLHSADADRSSNIHIFTLYFLDSHSYQKKTLPWRKADYDYLKTSQIEWYLNVSSSIKPISRPFQPDGGWDLGGIWPRSNKRTKPSRIPSETRAGEGDSEKILAKPNAMMWFHIPLPEAYHPPDKSDLGDDEVDAQLDKGVMLDGQGNSKHNGGFFYNAIKAAHEVDKVGQDDEEEASADVEWSELGGKKDKNRAEVKVLSHGHCHNTDRCRRVDGIWMCFDGGSSYSGYGQLGFDRRVRIYNISQYGEKIETYKRLTNGEIVDRQVLVGEDAPSGWGVDQGL
;
A
#
# COMPACT_ATOMS: atom_id res chain seq x y z
N MET A 1 84.53 56.45 63.13
CA MET A 1 84.78 55.01 62.92
C MET A 1 84.46 54.68 61.47
N PRO A 2 85.35 54.02 60.72
CA PRO A 2 85.15 53.74 59.30
C PRO A 2 84.39 52.43 59.08
N PHE A 3 83.42 52.43 58.17
CA PHE A 3 82.82 51.20 57.64
C PHE A 3 83.73 50.60 56.55
N LYS A 4 84.01 49.29 56.65
CA LYS A 4 84.56 48.47 55.56
C LYS A 4 83.56 47.34 55.22
N PRO A 5 83.50 46.89 53.95
CA PRO A 5 82.41 46.03 53.47
C PRO A 5 82.78 44.54 53.37
N THR A 6 81.77 43.69 53.19
CA THR A 6 81.92 42.37 52.54
C THR A 6 80.62 41.96 51.83
N TYR A 7 80.74 41.53 50.57
CA TYR A 7 79.73 40.76 49.82
C TYR A 7 79.60 39.34 50.44
N GLN A 8 78.66 38.43 50.14
CA GLN A 8 77.65 38.21 49.07
C GLN A 8 76.54 37.30 49.71
N SER A 9 75.39 36.94 49.14
CA SER A 9 74.75 37.12 47.82
C SER A 9 73.21 37.04 47.98
N THR A 10 72.42 37.21 46.90
CA THR A 10 70.97 36.93 46.89
C THR A 10 70.53 36.24 45.59
N SER A 11 69.69 35.20 45.70
CA SER A 11 69.16 34.45 44.56
C SER A 11 67.87 35.05 44.01
N SER A 12 67.72 35.08 42.68
CA SER A 12 66.53 35.59 41.98
C SER A 12 65.29 34.71 42.14
N SER A 13 64.10 35.32 42.15
CA SER A 13 62.89 34.67 41.64
C SER A 13 62.06 35.65 40.80
N ASN A 14 61.83 35.30 39.53
CA ASN A 14 61.03 36.10 38.59
C ASN A 14 59.54 35.77 38.74
N GLY A 15 58.76 36.66 39.36
CA GLY A 15 57.31 36.52 39.44
C GLY A 15 56.62 36.96 38.14
N ARG A 16 56.24 36.01 37.27
CA ARG A 16 55.31 36.28 36.15
C ARG A 16 53.88 36.40 36.66
N TYR A 17 53.26 37.56 36.50
CA TYR A 17 51.85 37.78 36.82
C TYR A 17 50.95 37.00 35.84
N LYS A 18 50.15 36.04 36.36
CA LYS A 18 49.09 35.36 35.59
C LYS A 18 47.73 35.98 35.95
N PRO A 19 46.94 36.51 35.01
CA PRO A 19 45.57 36.93 35.29
C PRO A 19 44.67 35.72 35.60
N PRO A 20 43.61 35.90 36.42
CA PRO A 20 42.75 34.79 36.84
C PRO A 20 41.88 34.24 35.69
N PRO A 21 41.65 32.91 35.62
CA PRO A 21 40.99 32.26 34.48
C PRO A 21 39.51 32.67 34.28
N PHE A 22 38.85 33.20 35.31
CA PHE A 22 37.43 33.57 35.25
C PHE A 22 37.12 34.87 34.50
N LEU A 23 38.12 35.66 34.11
CA LEU A 23 37.88 36.90 33.37
C LEU A 23 37.40 36.64 31.92
N TYR A 24 37.89 35.57 31.29
CA TYR A 24 37.53 35.19 29.91
C TYR A 24 36.12 34.60 29.79
N LEU A 25 35.61 33.88 30.79
CA LEU A 25 34.23 33.38 30.75
C LEU A 25 33.19 34.52 30.71
N ARG A 26 33.45 35.61 31.44
CA ARG A 26 32.53 36.77 31.50
C ARG A 26 32.42 37.54 30.19
N THR A 27 33.43 37.51 29.33
CA THR A 27 33.38 38.14 27.99
C THR A 27 32.86 37.19 26.90
N PHE A 28 33.00 35.87 27.07
CA PHE A 28 32.49 34.89 26.10
C PHE A 28 30.99 34.58 26.25
N LEU A 29 30.47 34.52 27.47
CA LEU A 29 29.06 34.20 27.73
C LEU A 29 28.06 35.11 27.00
N PRO A 30 28.22 36.46 26.95
CA PRO A 30 27.30 37.32 26.20
C PRO A 30 27.31 37.04 24.70
N VAL A 31 28.48 36.76 24.12
CA VAL A 31 28.64 36.48 22.69
C VAL A 31 28.02 35.13 22.34
N LEU A 32 28.26 34.10 23.16
CA LEU A 32 27.65 32.78 22.96
C LEU A 32 26.12 32.84 23.09
N SER A 33 25.60 33.55 24.09
CA SER A 33 24.16 33.78 24.24
C SER A 33 23.56 34.57 23.07
N LEU A 34 24.27 35.55 22.53
CA LEU A 34 23.82 36.30 21.35
C LEU A 34 23.76 35.39 20.11
N ILE A 35 24.79 34.55 19.89
CA ILE A 35 24.81 33.58 18.79
C ILE A 35 23.67 32.56 18.94
N LEU A 36 23.44 32.03 20.13
CA LEU A 36 22.34 31.08 20.40
C LEU A 36 20.97 31.74 20.22
N LEU A 37 20.76 32.96 20.70
CA LEU A 37 19.52 33.72 20.50
C LEU A 37 19.28 34.08 19.04
N PHE A 38 20.32 34.45 18.30
CA PHE A 38 20.21 34.77 16.88
C PHE A 38 19.96 33.51 16.04
N SER A 39 20.63 32.40 16.36
CA SER A 39 20.39 31.09 15.71
C SER A 39 18.98 30.59 16.01
N PHE A 40 18.54 30.63 17.27
CA PHE A 40 17.18 30.26 17.65
C PHE A 40 16.14 31.20 17.02
N GLY A 41 16.43 32.49 16.91
CA GLY A 41 15.60 33.47 16.23
C GLY A 41 15.46 33.22 14.73
N LEU A 42 16.56 32.89 14.04
CA LEU A 42 16.55 32.52 12.62
C LEU A 42 15.84 31.19 12.37
N VAL A 43 16.07 30.16 13.21
CA VAL A 43 15.37 28.87 13.11
C VAL A 43 13.88 29.06 13.40
N SER A 44 13.52 29.82 14.42
CA SER A 44 12.11 30.11 14.75
C SER A 44 11.44 30.94 13.66
N TYR A 45 12.13 31.94 13.09
CA TYR A 45 11.63 32.73 11.97
C TYR A 45 11.46 31.87 10.71
N SER A 46 12.40 30.98 10.42
CA SER A 46 12.27 30.00 9.32
C SER A 46 11.05 29.10 9.54
N LEU A 47 10.94 28.44 10.69
CA LEU A 47 9.80 27.57 11.02
C LEU A 47 8.45 28.32 10.98
N LEU A 48 8.38 29.55 11.48
CA LEU A 48 7.14 30.35 11.51
C LEU A 48 6.79 30.98 10.16
N SER A 49 7.77 31.36 9.33
CA SER A 49 7.53 31.87 7.97
C SER A 49 7.24 30.77 6.95
N HIS A 50 7.58 29.51 7.26
CA HIS A 50 7.29 28.34 6.43
C HIS A 50 6.07 27.52 6.88
N PHE A 51 5.32 27.97 7.91
CA PHE A 51 3.92 27.54 8.09
C PHE A 51 3.02 28.13 6.99
N ARG A 52 3.25 27.70 5.75
CA ARG A 52 2.30 27.85 4.65
C ARG A 52 1.15 26.90 4.91
N GLY A 53 -0.09 27.42 4.86
CA GLY A 53 -1.30 26.61 4.93
C GLY A 53 -1.42 25.63 3.74
N PRO A 54 -2.50 24.85 3.66
CA PRO A 54 -2.67 23.75 2.70
C PRO A 54 -2.59 24.12 1.20
N ALA A 55 -2.48 25.40 0.85
CA ALA A 55 -2.23 25.88 -0.51
C ALA A 55 -0.95 25.30 -1.17
N ALA A 56 0.04 24.84 -0.40
CA ALA A 56 1.21 24.16 -0.97
C ALA A 56 0.89 22.80 -1.64
N LYS A 57 -0.27 22.18 -1.33
CA LYS A 57 -0.78 20.98 -2.03
C LYS A 57 -1.72 21.34 -3.21
N GLN A 58 -1.79 22.61 -3.62
CA GLN A 58 -2.55 23.08 -4.80
C GLN A 58 -1.64 23.67 -5.88
N HIS A 59 -0.76 22.83 -6.45
CA HIS A 59 -0.12 23.15 -7.73
C HIS A 59 -1.13 22.95 -8.87
N LEU A 60 -1.98 23.96 -9.08
CA LEU A 60 -2.81 24.08 -10.28
C LEU A 60 -1.92 24.34 -11.50
N GLY A 61 -1.51 23.27 -12.19
CA GLY A 61 -0.82 23.34 -13.48
C GLY A 61 -1.80 23.74 -14.58
N TRP A 62 -1.76 25.00 -15.00
CA TRP A 62 -2.59 25.51 -16.10
C TRP A 62 -2.00 25.14 -17.47
N GLN A 63 -2.88 24.69 -18.37
CA GLN A 63 -2.77 24.65 -19.84
C GLN A 63 -1.34 24.54 -20.42
N ALA A 64 -0.84 23.31 -20.54
CA ALA A 64 0.27 23.01 -21.42
C ALA A 64 -0.22 23.00 -22.88
N TRP A 65 0.45 23.76 -23.74
CA TRP A 65 0.18 23.96 -25.16
C TRP A 65 -0.22 22.68 -25.91
N ASP A 66 -1.47 22.62 -26.37
CA ASP A 66 -1.93 21.65 -27.34
C ASP A 66 -1.23 21.82 -28.68
N ILE A 67 -1.16 20.73 -29.45
CA ILE A 67 -0.47 20.66 -30.74
C ILE A 67 -1.25 21.51 -31.76
N VAL A 68 -0.68 22.66 -32.14
CA VAL A 68 -1.12 23.40 -33.32
C VAL A 68 -0.58 22.69 -34.56
N GLU A 69 -1.32 21.69 -35.06
CA GLU A 69 -1.23 21.36 -36.48
C GLU A 69 -1.68 22.58 -37.29
N SER A 70 -0.85 23.03 -38.23
CA SER A 70 -1.22 24.11 -39.14
C SER A 70 -2.18 23.59 -40.22
N SER A 71 -3.42 23.30 -39.86
CA SER A 71 -4.48 23.12 -40.84
C SER A 71 -4.66 24.44 -41.60
N SER A 72 -4.45 24.40 -42.91
CA SER A 72 -4.48 25.58 -43.79
C SER A 72 -5.80 26.34 -43.69
N SER A 73 -5.70 27.67 -43.63
CA SER A 73 -6.82 28.58 -43.40
C SER A 73 -7.86 28.61 -44.52
N SER A 74 -9.14 28.66 -44.13
CA SER A 74 -10.23 29.25 -44.93
C SER A 74 -11.08 30.13 -44.02
N ALA A 75 -11.33 31.37 -44.45
CA ALA A 75 -11.75 32.48 -43.57
C ALA A 75 -13.26 32.56 -43.24
N GLY A 76 -13.57 33.23 -42.13
CA GLY A 76 -14.91 33.72 -41.76
C GLY A 76 -14.85 34.61 -40.50
N GLY A 77 -15.50 35.78 -40.51
CA GLY A 77 -15.58 36.70 -39.36
C GLY A 77 -16.47 36.17 -38.20
N THR A 78 -16.65 36.87 -37.08
CA THR A 78 -16.61 38.33 -36.88
C THR A 78 -16.39 38.71 -35.39
N SER A 79 -16.09 39.98 -35.12
CA SER A 79 -15.86 40.68 -33.83
C SER A 79 -16.86 40.49 -32.67
N GLY A 80 -16.41 40.67 -31.41
CA GLY A 80 -17.27 41.11 -30.29
C GLY A 80 -16.71 40.98 -28.86
N ASP A 81 -16.12 42.07 -28.34
CA ASP A 81 -16.02 42.58 -26.95
C ASP A 81 -15.55 41.74 -25.73
N GLU A 82 -14.80 42.45 -24.86
CA GLU A 82 -14.34 42.04 -23.52
C GLU A 82 -15.42 42.31 -22.44
N VAL A 83 -15.56 41.40 -21.46
CA VAL A 83 -16.12 41.73 -20.13
C VAL A 83 -15.34 41.00 -19.04
N LEU A 84 -14.81 41.75 -18.09
CA LEU A 84 -14.32 41.26 -16.79
C LEU A 84 -15.52 41.00 -15.87
N ASP A 85 -15.55 39.85 -15.20
CA ASP A 85 -16.31 39.71 -13.95
C ASP A 85 -15.60 38.81 -12.94
N THR A 86 -15.89 39.05 -11.65
CA THR A 86 -15.20 38.50 -10.49
C THR A 86 -16.16 37.82 -9.53
N GLY A 87 -15.94 36.53 -9.26
CA GLY A 87 -16.29 35.94 -7.97
C GLY A 87 -17.35 34.82 -7.97
N ASP A 88 -16.89 33.67 -7.48
CA ASP A 88 -17.60 32.71 -6.62
C ASP A 88 -18.74 31.83 -7.19
N GLY A 89 -18.80 30.61 -6.66
CA GLY A 89 -20.05 29.84 -6.56
C GLY A 89 -20.41 28.84 -7.68
N SER A 90 -20.40 27.55 -7.29
CA SER A 90 -21.29 26.48 -7.77
C SER A 90 -20.97 25.74 -9.08
N SER A 91 -21.02 24.42 -8.96
CA SER A 91 -21.10 23.43 -10.04
C SER A 91 -22.24 23.72 -11.01
N THR A 92 -22.00 23.55 -12.32
CA THR A 92 -23.02 23.18 -13.30
C THR A 92 -22.37 22.33 -14.39
N SER A 93 -22.93 21.14 -14.62
CA SER A 93 -22.52 20.26 -15.72
C SER A 93 -22.94 20.85 -17.07
N THR A 94 -22.02 20.96 -18.03
CA THR A 94 -22.36 21.15 -19.44
C THR A 94 -21.58 20.16 -20.31
N ASN A 95 -22.31 19.53 -21.23
CA ASN A 95 -21.78 18.50 -22.12
C ASN A 95 -20.72 19.06 -23.08
N THR A 96 -19.58 18.39 -23.18
CA THR A 96 -18.69 18.47 -24.34
C THR A 96 -18.31 17.08 -24.82
N ASN A 97 -18.77 16.72 -26.02
CA ASN A 97 -18.24 15.56 -26.73
C ASN A 97 -16.77 15.83 -27.09
N GLY A 98 -15.86 14.96 -26.67
CA GLY A 98 -14.43 15.09 -26.94
C GLY A 98 -13.57 14.94 -25.70
N THR A 99 -13.47 13.71 -25.17
CA THR A 99 -12.55 13.34 -24.10
C THR A 99 -11.10 13.38 -24.59
N MET A 100 -10.49 14.57 -24.63
CA MET A 100 -9.03 14.67 -24.58
C MET A 100 -8.59 14.28 -23.17
N GLY A 101 -7.96 13.12 -23.04
CA GLY A 101 -7.37 12.67 -21.78
C GLY A 101 -6.33 13.67 -21.28
N ALA A 102 -6.33 13.95 -19.98
CA ALA A 102 -5.40 14.90 -19.38
C ALA A 102 -3.95 14.44 -19.64
N SER A 103 -3.13 15.30 -20.26
CA SER A 103 -1.76 14.93 -20.57
C SER A 103 -0.92 14.90 -19.28
N ILE A 104 -0.31 13.76 -18.96
CA ILE A 104 0.53 13.60 -17.75
C ILE A 104 1.59 14.73 -17.69
N PRO A 105 1.80 15.40 -16.53
CA PRO A 105 2.79 16.46 -16.37
C PRO A 105 4.19 16.02 -16.80
N LEU A 106 4.88 16.86 -17.57
CA LEU A 106 6.25 16.56 -18.01
C LEU A 106 7.31 17.04 -17.03
N ASP A 107 6.93 17.91 -16.08
CA ASP A 107 7.82 18.62 -15.17
C ASP A 107 7.77 18.13 -13.71
N ASN A 108 7.05 17.04 -13.44
CA ASN A 108 7.07 16.31 -12.16
C ASN A 108 7.72 14.94 -12.33
N TRP A 109 8.38 14.45 -11.27
CA TRP A 109 8.80 13.06 -11.16
C TRP A 109 7.67 12.24 -10.56
N ASP A 110 7.23 11.22 -11.28
CA ASP A 110 6.28 10.23 -10.78
C ASP A 110 6.72 8.84 -11.27
N PRO A 111 7.38 8.03 -10.42
CA PRO A 111 7.88 6.74 -10.81
C PRO A 111 6.79 5.68 -11.01
N LEU A 112 5.50 6.00 -10.80
CA LEU A 112 4.37 5.12 -11.16
C LEU A 112 3.65 5.58 -12.45
N ALA A 113 3.86 6.82 -12.90
CA ALA A 113 3.20 7.35 -14.10
C ALA A 113 3.76 6.75 -15.40
N LEU A 114 2.89 6.28 -16.28
CA LEU A 114 3.26 5.65 -17.54
C LEU A 114 3.46 6.69 -18.66
N HIS A 115 4.60 7.35 -18.65
CA HIS A 115 4.96 8.39 -19.63
C HIS A 115 5.18 7.85 -21.05
N THR A 116 4.39 8.32 -22.02
CA THR A 116 4.65 8.09 -23.46
C THR A 116 5.78 8.97 -24.03
N THR A 117 6.59 9.60 -23.18
CA THR A 117 7.70 10.49 -23.54
C THR A 117 9.01 10.01 -22.93
N GLY A 118 9.97 9.68 -23.79
CA GLY A 118 11.34 9.40 -23.37
C GLY A 118 12.06 10.64 -22.85
N LEU A 119 13.17 10.40 -22.16
CA LEU A 119 14.05 11.43 -21.63
C LEU A 119 15.01 11.95 -22.71
N THR A 120 15.46 13.20 -22.62
CA THR A 120 16.36 13.84 -23.62
C THR A 120 17.75 14.14 -23.09
N GLU A 121 17.88 14.32 -21.78
CA GLU A 121 19.12 14.74 -21.12
C GLU A 121 19.05 14.38 -19.64
N ILE A 122 20.20 14.07 -19.04
CA ILE A 122 20.33 13.74 -17.63
C ILE A 122 21.58 14.40 -17.03
N ALA A 123 21.50 14.76 -15.76
CA ALA A 123 22.54 15.42 -14.98
C ALA A 123 22.51 14.94 -13.53
N VAL A 124 23.66 15.02 -12.85
CA VAL A 124 23.81 14.80 -11.42
C VAL A 124 24.23 16.12 -10.79
N LYS A 125 23.57 16.55 -9.72
CA LYS A 125 23.84 17.87 -9.13
C LYS A 125 23.87 17.81 -7.60
N PRO A 126 25.02 18.10 -6.96
CA PRO A 126 25.08 18.25 -5.50
C PRO A 126 24.43 19.57 -5.06
N CYS A 127 23.78 19.56 -3.90
CA CYS A 127 23.28 20.77 -3.25
C CYS A 127 23.47 20.77 -1.73
N TYR A 128 24.06 21.86 -1.21
CA TYR A 128 24.24 22.08 0.25
C TYR A 128 22.92 22.35 1.00
N PHE A 129 21.83 22.63 0.28
CA PHE A 129 20.52 22.90 0.84
C PHE A 129 19.52 21.84 0.38
N PRO A 130 18.42 21.59 1.13
CA PRO A 130 17.40 20.64 0.71
C PRO A 130 16.76 21.05 -0.63
N PRO A 131 16.84 20.22 -1.69
CA PRO A 131 16.38 20.61 -3.03
C PRO A 131 14.91 21.02 -3.11
N TYR A 132 14.05 20.38 -2.32
CA TYR A 132 12.62 20.69 -2.22
C TYR A 132 12.33 22.07 -1.59
N LEU A 133 13.29 22.67 -0.86
CA LEU A 133 13.18 24.05 -0.35
C LEU A 133 13.83 25.08 -1.28
N PHE A 134 14.84 24.69 -2.05
CA PHE A 134 15.63 25.58 -2.91
C PHE A 134 15.78 25.04 -4.35
N PRO A 135 14.68 24.69 -5.06
CA PRO A 135 14.74 23.94 -6.30
C PRO A 135 15.52 24.67 -7.40
N SER A 136 15.33 25.98 -7.54
CA SER A 136 16.03 26.82 -8.52
C SER A 136 17.51 27.09 -8.20
N TYR A 137 17.98 26.79 -6.99
CA TYR A 137 19.40 26.85 -6.62
C TYR A 137 20.07 25.47 -6.74
N CYS A 138 19.32 24.40 -6.43
CA CYS A 138 19.82 23.03 -6.47
C CYS A 138 19.73 22.38 -7.86
N ALA A 139 18.90 22.89 -8.77
CA ALA A 139 18.82 22.39 -10.14
C ALA A 139 20.08 22.70 -10.97
N PRO A 140 20.36 21.95 -12.06
CA PRO A 140 21.35 22.33 -13.05
C PRO A 140 20.94 23.62 -13.78
N GLU A 141 21.91 24.32 -14.37
CA GLU A 141 21.66 25.56 -15.11
C GLU A 141 20.76 25.31 -16.34
N THR A 142 19.95 26.31 -16.70
CA THR A 142 19.07 26.27 -17.87
C THR A 142 18.84 27.65 -18.48
N THR A 143 18.35 27.67 -19.72
CA THR A 143 17.82 28.84 -20.42
C THR A 143 16.44 28.53 -21.01
N PRO A 144 15.59 29.53 -21.30
CA PRO A 144 14.28 29.31 -21.93
C PRO A 144 14.35 28.56 -23.28
N GLU A 145 15.44 28.72 -24.02
CA GLU A 145 15.69 28.01 -25.29
C GLU A 145 15.97 26.52 -25.05
N LEU A 146 16.75 26.18 -24.01
CA LEU A 146 17.01 24.80 -23.62
C LEU A 146 15.74 24.13 -23.08
N ASP A 147 14.99 24.81 -22.21
CA ASP A 147 13.72 24.28 -21.69
C ASP A 147 12.68 24.07 -22.81
N LYS A 148 12.68 24.92 -23.86
CA LYS A 148 11.82 24.76 -25.05
C LYS A 148 12.29 23.64 -26.00
N LEU A 149 13.59 23.33 -26.02
CA LEU A 149 14.15 22.27 -26.85
C LEU A 149 14.00 20.90 -26.17
N LYS A 150 14.59 20.76 -24.99
CA LYS A 150 14.74 19.48 -24.26
C LYS A 150 13.68 19.26 -23.18
N GLY A 151 13.01 20.32 -22.73
CA GLY A 151 12.13 20.29 -21.56
C GLY A 151 12.81 20.86 -20.32
N LYS A 152 12.00 21.20 -19.31
CA LYS A 152 12.50 21.67 -18.00
C LYS A 152 13.24 20.55 -17.27
N TRP A 153 14.12 20.93 -16.35
CA TRP A 153 14.70 19.99 -15.39
C TRP A 153 13.64 19.46 -14.43
N VAL A 154 13.59 18.14 -14.30
CA VAL A 154 12.83 17.39 -13.30
C VAL A 154 13.82 16.74 -12.35
N ILE A 155 13.55 16.80 -11.06
CA ILE A 155 14.38 16.17 -10.02
C ILE A 155 13.83 14.78 -9.69
N VAL A 156 14.70 13.77 -9.63
CA VAL A 156 14.37 12.50 -8.98
C VAL A 156 14.44 12.75 -7.47
N GLU A 157 13.31 12.70 -6.77
CA GLU A 157 13.16 13.16 -5.37
C GLU A 157 13.78 12.20 -4.32
N ARG A 158 14.82 11.47 -4.72
CA ARG A 158 15.54 10.48 -3.91
C ARG A 158 17.01 10.86 -3.88
N ASP A 159 17.51 11.10 -2.67
CA ASP A 159 18.87 11.56 -2.42
C ASP A 159 19.85 10.38 -2.44
N MET A 160 20.72 10.31 -3.45
CA MET A 160 21.76 9.27 -3.54
C MET A 160 22.74 9.33 -2.35
N ASN A 161 22.79 10.46 -1.65
CA ASN A 161 23.63 10.70 -0.49
C ASN A 161 22.93 10.47 0.86
N LEU A 162 21.67 10.01 0.89
CA LEU A 162 20.80 9.98 2.09
C LEU A 162 21.42 9.36 3.36
N ARG A 163 22.29 8.34 3.21
CA ARG A 163 22.91 7.59 4.32
C ARG A 163 24.41 7.82 4.48
N THR A 164 25.05 8.48 3.51
CA THR A 164 26.52 8.54 3.37
C THR A 164 27.06 9.94 3.12
N GLY A 165 26.20 10.90 2.80
CA GLY A 165 26.59 12.23 2.33
C GLY A 165 26.70 13.30 3.42
N LEU A 166 27.45 14.33 3.04
CA LEU A 166 27.60 15.61 3.75
C LEU A 166 26.65 16.69 3.17
N TRP A 167 26.07 16.44 2.00
CA TRP A 167 25.11 17.28 1.28
C TRP A 167 24.29 16.43 0.30
N TYR A 168 23.15 16.95 -0.15
CA TYR A 168 22.23 16.24 -1.05
C TYR A 168 22.86 16.01 -2.43
N LEU A 169 22.55 14.87 -3.06
CA LEU A 169 22.98 14.54 -4.42
C LEU A 169 21.84 13.87 -5.18
N ASN A 170 21.25 14.62 -6.12
CA ASN A 170 20.10 14.15 -6.89
C ASN A 170 20.43 14.02 -8.37
N VAL A 171 19.74 13.07 -9.01
CA VAL A 171 19.63 12.96 -10.46
C VAL A 171 18.56 13.93 -10.94
N TYR A 172 18.84 14.62 -12.04
CA TYR A 172 17.90 15.48 -12.75
C TYR A 172 17.81 15.02 -14.20
N TYR A 173 16.61 14.96 -14.76
CA TYR A 173 16.39 14.66 -16.18
C TYR A 173 15.55 15.73 -16.87
N ARG A 174 15.49 15.64 -18.20
CA ARG A 174 14.57 16.42 -19.05
C ARG A 174 13.76 15.49 -19.93
N ARG A 175 12.53 15.90 -20.26
CA ARG A 175 11.66 15.21 -21.21
C ARG A 175 10.86 16.21 -22.05
N THR A 176 10.59 15.85 -23.30
CA THR A 176 9.87 16.69 -24.26
C THR A 176 8.90 15.84 -25.10
N ARG A 177 7.85 16.48 -25.63
CA ARG A 177 6.93 15.88 -26.62
C ARG A 177 7.43 16.08 -28.06
N ARG A 178 8.50 16.84 -28.27
CA ARG A 178 9.10 17.08 -29.58
C ARG A 178 9.61 15.79 -30.22
N LEU A 179 9.38 15.64 -31.52
CA LEU A 179 9.83 14.50 -32.33
C LEU A 179 11.21 14.73 -32.97
N ASP A 180 11.66 15.98 -33.06
CA ASP A 180 12.93 16.40 -33.67
C ASP A 180 14.11 16.42 -32.68
N VAL A 181 13.95 15.81 -31.50
CA VAL A 181 14.95 15.74 -30.44
C VAL A 181 15.30 14.28 -30.18
N GLU A 182 16.57 13.99 -30.02
CA GLU A 182 17.01 12.63 -29.69
C GLU A 182 16.61 12.25 -28.26
N LEU A 183 16.29 10.97 -28.07
CA LEU A 183 15.85 10.42 -26.80
C LEU A 183 16.89 9.44 -26.24
N ILE A 184 17.00 9.38 -24.93
CA ILE A 184 17.88 8.48 -24.20
C ILE A 184 17.37 7.04 -24.36
N THR A 185 18.27 6.15 -24.78
CA THR A 185 18.02 4.71 -24.95
C THR A 185 18.62 3.90 -23.81
N ASP A 186 19.83 4.27 -23.35
CA ASP A 186 20.58 3.50 -22.37
C ASP A 186 21.36 4.41 -21.42
N LEU A 187 21.60 3.94 -20.20
CA LEU A 187 22.43 4.57 -19.19
C LEU A 187 23.42 3.55 -18.61
N ARG A 188 24.58 4.04 -18.18
CA ARG A 188 25.57 3.24 -17.43
C ARG A 188 26.43 4.09 -16.50
N ILE A 189 26.95 3.48 -15.44
CA ILE A 189 27.88 4.13 -14.50
C ILE A 189 29.30 3.65 -14.80
N LEU A 190 30.21 4.59 -14.99
CA LEU A 190 31.64 4.33 -15.19
C LEU A 190 32.47 5.19 -14.23
N PRO A 191 33.62 4.70 -13.72
CA PRO A 191 34.64 5.59 -13.16
C PRO A 191 35.08 6.60 -14.24
N GLU A 192 35.62 7.76 -13.84
CA GLU A 192 36.11 8.77 -14.80
C GLU A 192 37.14 8.13 -15.78
N PRO A 193 36.80 7.98 -17.08
CA PRO A 193 37.59 7.18 -18.01
C PRO A 193 38.85 7.91 -18.47
N LEU A 194 39.84 7.16 -18.95
CA LEU A 194 41.04 7.75 -19.55
C LEU A 194 40.67 8.52 -20.84
N PRO A 195 41.40 9.57 -21.23
CA PRO A 195 41.05 10.39 -22.40
C PRO A 195 40.90 9.64 -23.73
N LYS A 196 41.53 8.45 -23.86
CA LYS A 196 41.34 7.58 -25.04
C LYS A 196 40.00 6.87 -25.02
N GLU A 197 39.69 6.23 -23.90
CA GLU A 197 38.42 5.56 -23.65
C GLU A 197 37.27 6.57 -23.80
N MET A 198 37.42 7.78 -23.25
CA MET A 198 36.46 8.88 -23.39
C MET A 198 36.09 9.15 -24.86
N HIS A 199 37.08 9.27 -25.76
CA HIS A 199 36.82 9.45 -27.19
C HIS A 199 36.23 8.20 -27.85
N GLU A 200 36.56 7.00 -27.40
CA GLU A 200 35.92 5.77 -27.88
C GLU A 200 34.43 5.76 -27.52
N LEU A 201 34.07 6.13 -26.27
CA LEU A 201 32.68 6.26 -25.83
C LEU A 201 31.91 7.34 -26.62
N GLU A 202 32.52 8.50 -26.85
CA GLU A 202 31.93 9.59 -27.64
C GLU A 202 31.65 9.14 -29.10
N ASN A 203 32.57 8.39 -29.71
CA ASN A 203 32.40 7.84 -31.05
C ASN A 203 31.31 6.75 -31.12
N GLU A 204 31.05 6.04 -30.02
CA GLU A 204 29.93 5.09 -29.86
C GLU A 204 28.57 5.78 -29.59
N GLY A 205 28.53 7.11 -29.51
CA GLY A 205 27.31 7.89 -29.22
C GLY A 205 26.97 8.01 -27.73
N TRP A 206 27.93 7.76 -26.84
CA TRP A 206 27.73 7.99 -25.41
C TRP A 206 28.08 9.42 -25.01
N HIS A 207 27.17 10.03 -24.25
CA HIS A 207 27.30 11.35 -23.68
C HIS A 207 27.56 11.25 -22.18
N LYS A 208 28.53 12.04 -21.71
CA LYS A 208 28.83 12.19 -20.29
C LYS A 208 27.80 13.10 -19.62
N ALA A 209 27.10 12.63 -18.61
CA ALA A 209 26.27 13.50 -17.78
C ALA A 209 27.14 14.47 -16.97
N SER A 210 26.65 15.69 -16.73
CA SER A 210 27.33 16.64 -15.86
C SER A 210 27.22 16.19 -14.40
N GLY A 211 28.32 16.28 -13.64
CA GLY A 211 28.35 16.00 -12.20
C GLY A 211 29.14 14.75 -11.82
N ASP A 212 29.43 14.62 -10.52
CA ASP A 212 30.10 13.47 -9.92
C ASP A 212 29.12 12.69 -9.05
N LEU A 213 29.02 11.38 -9.28
CA LEU A 213 28.15 10.47 -8.52
C LEU A 213 28.62 10.27 -7.07
N HIS A 214 29.86 10.63 -6.74
CA HIS A 214 30.40 10.55 -5.38
C HIS A 214 30.55 11.92 -4.69
N SER A 215 29.96 12.98 -5.27
CA SER A 215 30.08 14.33 -4.72
C SER A 215 29.44 14.42 -3.33
N GLY A 216 30.25 14.70 -2.31
CA GLY A 216 29.78 14.89 -0.94
C GLY A 216 29.71 13.63 -0.09
N VAL A 217 30.10 12.46 -0.61
CA VAL A 217 30.10 11.21 0.14
C VAL A 217 31.23 11.15 1.18
N TRP A 218 30.96 10.57 2.35
CA TRP A 218 31.95 10.21 3.36
C TRP A 218 31.93 8.70 3.71
N PRO A 219 33.08 7.99 3.62
CA PRO A 219 34.39 8.45 3.16
C PRO A 219 34.38 8.79 1.67
N THR A 220 35.25 9.72 1.25
CA THR A 220 35.42 10.11 -0.15
C THR A 220 35.74 8.90 -1.03
N GLN A 221 35.04 8.75 -2.15
CA GLN A 221 35.26 7.72 -3.17
C GLN A 221 35.96 8.32 -4.41
N PRO A 222 36.61 7.50 -5.27
CA PRO A 222 37.16 7.96 -6.55
C PRO A 222 36.05 8.44 -7.49
N GLU A 223 36.27 9.49 -8.26
CA GLU A 223 35.24 10.11 -9.13
C GLU A 223 34.53 9.11 -10.07
N SER A 224 33.20 9.19 -10.11
CA SER A 224 32.32 8.31 -10.89
C SER A 224 31.31 9.14 -11.68
N ARG A 225 30.89 8.62 -12.84
CA ARG A 225 30.13 9.36 -13.85
C ARG A 225 28.99 8.54 -14.41
N LEU A 226 27.84 9.20 -14.55
CA LEU A 226 26.73 8.68 -15.32
C LEU A 226 26.95 9.00 -16.80
N TRP A 227 26.78 8.00 -17.65
CA TRP A 227 26.84 8.10 -19.10
C TRP A 227 25.50 7.68 -19.69
N TYR A 228 25.08 8.33 -20.77
CA TYR A 228 23.82 8.02 -21.46
C TYR A 228 24.00 8.03 -22.98
N ARG A 229 23.25 7.20 -23.69
CA ARG A 229 23.25 7.15 -25.16
C ARG A 229 21.93 7.68 -25.71
N THR A 230 21.99 8.56 -26.72
CA THR A 230 20.80 9.06 -27.41
C THR A 230 20.63 8.42 -28.79
N LYS A 231 19.40 8.44 -29.29
CA LYS A 231 19.03 8.03 -30.64
C LYS A 231 17.91 8.93 -31.16
N SER A 232 17.95 9.27 -32.45
CA SER A 232 16.84 9.94 -33.13
C SER A 232 15.55 9.09 -33.10
N GLN A 233 14.39 9.77 -33.11
CA GLN A 233 13.08 9.12 -33.12
C GLN A 233 12.79 8.58 -34.53
N GLY A 234 12.58 7.27 -34.66
CA GLY A 234 12.27 6.63 -35.95
C GLY A 234 10.79 6.74 -36.32
N TRP A 235 10.46 6.50 -37.60
CA TRP A 235 9.07 6.42 -38.05
C TRP A 235 8.28 5.34 -37.31
N ASP A 236 8.87 4.17 -37.05
CA ASP A 236 8.23 3.08 -36.30
C ASP A 236 7.95 3.47 -34.84
N ASP A 237 8.83 4.28 -34.22
CA ASP A 237 8.66 4.79 -32.86
C ASP A 237 7.51 5.80 -32.79
N ILE A 238 7.36 6.64 -33.82
CA ILE A 238 6.23 7.56 -33.99
C ILE A 238 4.93 6.78 -34.22
N TRP A 239 4.94 5.72 -35.04
CA TRP A 239 3.78 4.87 -35.26
C TRP A 239 3.34 4.12 -34.00
N ARG A 240 4.26 3.51 -33.23
CA ARG A 240 3.95 2.88 -31.93
C ARG A 240 3.29 3.85 -30.94
N ARG A 241 3.67 5.14 -30.99
CA ARG A 241 3.06 6.21 -30.20
C ARG A 241 1.66 6.60 -30.71
N SER A 242 1.40 6.46 -32.00
CA SER A 242 0.13 6.78 -32.66
C SER A 242 -0.89 5.64 -32.61
N THR A 243 -0.47 4.37 -32.66
CA THR A 243 -1.37 3.20 -32.61
C THR A 243 -2.07 3.05 -31.26
N SER A 244 -1.51 3.62 -30.18
CA SER A 244 -2.20 3.78 -28.89
C SER A 244 -3.47 4.64 -28.96
N HIS A 245 -3.76 5.29 -30.09
CA HIS A 245 -4.94 6.13 -30.32
C HIS A 245 -5.86 5.63 -31.47
N SER A 246 -5.53 4.54 -32.18
CA SER A 246 -6.24 4.19 -33.43
C SER A 246 -6.79 2.75 -33.56
N ASP A 247 -6.36 1.79 -32.73
CA ASP A 247 -6.64 0.37 -33.01
C ASP A 247 -7.98 -0.19 -32.51
N THR A 248 -8.92 0.66 -32.06
CA THR A 248 -10.32 0.25 -31.79
C THR A 248 -11.23 0.23 -33.03
N LYS A 249 -10.73 0.53 -34.25
CA LYS A 249 -11.61 0.76 -35.42
C LYS A 249 -11.31 0.02 -36.74
N SER A 250 -10.41 -0.96 -36.78
CA SER A 250 -10.01 -1.59 -38.06
C SER A 250 -10.27 -3.10 -38.22
N ARG A 251 -11.11 -3.75 -37.38
CA ARG A 251 -11.43 -5.18 -37.59
C ARG A 251 -12.81 -5.75 -37.29
N GLN A 252 -13.87 -4.94 -37.18
CA GLN A 252 -15.24 -5.45 -37.16
C GLN A 252 -16.14 -4.74 -38.18
N ARG A 253 -16.26 -5.31 -39.38
CA ARG A 253 -17.47 -5.17 -40.20
C ARG A 253 -18.16 -6.53 -40.20
N GLN A 254 -19.49 -6.51 -40.05
CA GLN A 254 -20.39 -7.67 -40.18
C GLN A 254 -20.46 -8.62 -38.96
N ILE A 255 -20.86 -8.10 -37.79
CA ILE A 255 -22.06 -8.56 -37.03
C ILE A 255 -22.63 -7.30 -36.36
N ASP A 256 -23.93 -7.03 -36.53
CA ASP A 256 -24.63 -5.90 -35.91
C ASP A 256 -25.55 -6.36 -34.75
N GLU A 257 -25.88 -5.39 -33.89
CA GLU A 257 -26.87 -5.39 -32.78
C GLU A 257 -26.45 -6.00 -31.42
N GLU A 258 -26.71 -5.19 -30.36
CA GLU A 258 -26.53 -5.43 -28.91
C GLU A 258 -25.12 -5.80 -28.38
N ILE A 259 -24.25 -4.79 -28.22
CA ILE A 259 -23.36 -4.57 -27.06
C ILE A 259 -22.89 -3.10 -27.07
N SER A 260 -22.89 -2.44 -25.90
CA SER A 260 -22.35 -1.09 -25.73
C SER A 260 -20.81 -1.10 -25.74
N PRO A 261 -20.12 -0.11 -26.35
CA PRO A 261 -18.66 -0.14 -26.45
C PRO A 261 -18.00 0.07 -25.08
N SER A 262 -17.00 -0.74 -24.77
CA SER A 262 -16.07 -0.54 -23.65
C SER A 262 -14.96 0.45 -24.01
N ASP A 263 -14.55 1.26 -23.04
CA ASP A 263 -13.52 2.29 -23.22
C ASP A 263 -12.10 1.70 -23.17
N ASP A 264 -11.52 1.36 -24.33
CA ASP A 264 -10.12 0.91 -24.46
C ASP A 264 -9.11 2.09 -24.42
N VAL A 265 -9.18 2.88 -23.36
CA VAL A 265 -8.05 3.67 -22.86
C VAL A 265 -7.87 3.24 -21.42
N VAL A 266 -6.69 2.69 -21.08
CA VAL A 266 -6.36 2.34 -19.69
C VAL A 266 -6.57 3.59 -18.84
N PRO A 267 -7.61 3.65 -17.98
CA PRO A 267 -7.81 4.82 -17.15
C PRO A 267 -6.66 4.88 -16.16
N GLU A 268 -6.25 6.08 -15.77
CA GLU A 268 -5.56 6.25 -14.49
C GLU A 268 -6.54 5.77 -13.41
N ASP A 269 -6.39 4.51 -12.98
CA ASP A 269 -7.09 4.00 -11.81
C ASP A 269 -6.51 4.75 -10.61
N SER A 270 -7.18 5.83 -10.23
CA SER A 270 -6.87 6.61 -9.04
C SER A 270 -6.88 5.76 -7.77
N GLY A 271 -7.40 4.53 -7.85
CA GLY A 271 -7.39 3.55 -6.78
C GLY A 271 -8.42 3.82 -5.68
N GLU A 272 -9.14 4.94 -5.80
CA GLU A 272 -10.18 5.41 -4.90
C GLU A 272 -11.54 5.12 -5.54
N THR A 273 -12.31 4.22 -4.93
CA THR A 273 -13.69 3.97 -5.33
C THR A 273 -14.63 4.55 -4.30
N SER A 274 -15.70 5.22 -4.75
CA SER A 274 -16.69 5.84 -3.85
C SER A 274 -17.42 4.81 -2.96
N SER A 275 -17.45 3.54 -3.39
CA SER A 275 -17.99 2.41 -2.63
C SER A 275 -16.96 1.71 -1.74
N GLY A 276 -15.66 1.83 -2.02
CA GLY A 276 -14.61 0.98 -1.44
C GLY A 276 -14.57 -0.44 -2.01
N GLY A 277 -15.32 -0.74 -3.08
CA GLY A 277 -15.27 -2.06 -3.71
C GLY A 277 -14.03 -2.24 -4.59
N VAL A 278 -13.46 -3.45 -4.60
CA VAL A 278 -12.51 -3.90 -5.62
C VAL A 278 -13.27 -4.27 -6.90
N THR A 279 -12.83 -3.74 -8.04
CA THR A 279 -13.43 -4.01 -9.35
C THR A 279 -13.06 -5.39 -9.87
N GLU A 280 -14.06 -6.19 -10.24
CA GLU A 280 -13.87 -7.50 -10.87
C GLU A 280 -13.34 -7.36 -12.30
N ILE A 281 -12.17 -7.93 -12.57
CA ILE A 281 -11.62 -8.05 -13.92
C ILE A 281 -11.94 -9.45 -14.42
N GLN A 282 -12.95 -9.55 -15.28
CA GLN A 282 -13.44 -10.84 -15.79
C GLN A 282 -12.52 -11.47 -16.85
N ASN A 283 -11.75 -10.66 -17.58
CA ASN A 283 -10.71 -11.11 -18.51
C ASN A 283 -9.39 -10.40 -18.19
N GLY A 284 -8.40 -11.14 -17.71
CA GLY A 284 -7.03 -10.65 -17.52
C GLY A 284 -6.29 -10.55 -18.85
N GLU A 285 -6.73 -9.70 -19.77
CA GLU A 285 -5.98 -9.45 -21.01
C GLU A 285 -4.67 -8.73 -20.68
N SER A 286 -3.56 -9.47 -20.81
CA SER A 286 -2.23 -8.90 -20.81
C SER A 286 -2.04 -8.13 -22.12
N SER A 287 -2.46 -6.86 -22.16
CA SER A 287 -2.17 -5.94 -23.24
C SER A 287 -0.66 -5.71 -23.31
N LYS A 288 0.06 -6.55 -24.09
CA LYS A 288 1.47 -6.36 -24.44
C LYS A 288 1.60 -5.18 -25.40
N VAL A 289 1.45 -3.97 -24.87
CA VAL A 289 1.76 -2.75 -25.59
C VAL A 289 3.29 -2.58 -25.56
N GLU A 290 3.95 -2.91 -26.67
CA GLU A 290 5.39 -2.65 -26.81
C GLU A 290 5.65 -1.16 -27.05
N TYR A 291 5.75 -0.40 -25.96
CA TYR A 291 6.34 0.93 -25.99
C TYR A 291 7.83 0.83 -26.37
N GLY A 292 8.33 1.82 -27.12
CA GLY A 292 9.70 1.78 -27.70
C GLY A 292 10.84 1.71 -26.67
N ASP A 293 12.02 1.32 -27.16
CA ASP A 293 13.28 1.09 -26.42
C ASP A 293 13.97 2.38 -25.96
N TYR A 294 13.18 3.32 -25.43
CA TYR A 294 13.66 4.59 -24.85
C TYR A 294 13.36 4.60 -23.36
N VAL A 295 14.27 5.19 -22.60
CA VAL A 295 14.09 5.39 -21.16
C VAL A 295 13.00 6.45 -20.96
N THR A 296 11.95 6.08 -20.24
CA THR A 296 10.82 6.94 -19.90
C THR A 296 10.96 7.55 -18.52
N GLU A 297 11.60 6.85 -17.58
CA GLU A 297 11.70 7.26 -16.17
C GLU A 297 12.99 6.76 -15.50
N VAL A 298 13.43 7.46 -14.45
CA VAL A 298 14.58 7.09 -13.60
C VAL A 298 14.15 7.04 -12.12
N ASP A 299 14.65 6.04 -11.39
CA ASP A 299 14.46 5.87 -9.94
C ASP A 299 15.82 5.59 -9.27
N ILE A 300 15.92 5.81 -7.96
CA ILE A 300 17.13 5.53 -7.15
C ILE A 300 16.85 4.33 -6.25
N LEU A 301 17.71 3.33 -6.32
CA LEU A 301 17.62 2.16 -5.46
C LEU A 301 18.46 2.36 -4.19
N TYR A 302 17.91 1.89 -3.08
CA TYR A 302 18.66 1.68 -1.85
C TYR A 302 18.63 0.18 -1.53
N GLY A 303 19.79 -0.42 -1.28
CA GLY A 303 19.92 -1.87 -1.11
C GLY A 303 20.15 -2.63 -2.42
N ASP A 304 20.36 -3.95 -2.26
CA ASP A 304 20.76 -4.86 -3.34
C ASP A 304 19.59 -5.69 -3.92
N ASP A 305 18.38 -5.51 -3.39
CA ASP A 305 17.15 -6.17 -3.84
C ASP A 305 16.70 -5.72 -5.25
N GLU A 306 15.74 -6.43 -5.85
CA GLU A 306 15.21 -6.08 -7.18
C GLU A 306 14.53 -4.69 -7.20
N PRO A 307 14.60 -3.95 -8.33
CA PRO A 307 13.85 -2.71 -8.48
C PRO A 307 12.33 -2.89 -8.37
N PHE A 308 11.62 -1.79 -8.14
CA PHE A 308 10.15 -1.79 -8.27
C PHE A 308 9.72 -2.21 -9.69
N PHE A 309 8.54 -2.83 -9.81
CA PHE A 309 8.08 -3.43 -11.06
C PHE A 309 8.22 -2.48 -12.28
N GLY A 310 8.80 -3.02 -13.36
CA GLY A 310 9.02 -2.30 -14.61
C GLY A 310 10.30 -1.46 -14.67
N PHE A 311 11.07 -1.40 -13.58
CA PHE A 311 12.41 -0.80 -13.58
C PHE A 311 13.51 -1.88 -13.68
N GLU A 312 14.62 -1.54 -14.33
CA GLU A 312 15.84 -2.34 -14.41
C GLU A 312 17.03 -1.55 -13.84
N ARG A 313 17.97 -2.24 -13.18
CA ARG A 313 19.26 -1.63 -12.77
C ARG A 313 20.08 -1.29 -14.01
N ILE A 314 20.72 -0.12 -14.02
CA ILE A 314 21.58 0.27 -15.15
C ILE A 314 22.90 -0.49 -15.15
N GLU A 315 23.57 -0.55 -16.30
CA GLU A 315 24.84 -1.27 -16.42
C GLU A 315 25.98 -0.53 -15.70
N GLY A 316 26.97 -1.29 -15.23
CA GLY A 316 28.23 -0.77 -14.67
C GLY A 316 28.42 -1.07 -13.19
N GLN A 317 29.07 -0.15 -12.47
CA GLN A 317 29.25 -0.20 -11.03
C GLN A 317 28.11 0.53 -10.31
N LYS A 318 27.76 0.12 -9.09
CA LYS A 318 26.79 0.85 -8.26
C LYS A 318 27.26 2.28 -7.96
N VAL A 319 26.33 3.18 -7.63
CA VAL A 319 26.64 4.53 -7.13
C VAL A 319 27.35 4.48 -5.78
N MET A 320 26.95 3.57 -4.88
CA MET A 320 27.66 3.33 -3.63
C MET A 320 27.55 1.86 -3.22
N GLU A 321 28.66 1.26 -2.80
CA GLU A 321 28.64 -0.08 -2.23
C GLU A 321 28.15 -0.09 -0.78
N GLY A 322 27.32 -1.09 -0.47
CA GLY A 322 26.75 -1.32 0.84
C GLY A 322 27.82 -1.70 1.86
N LYS A 323 27.64 -1.25 3.11
CA LYS A 323 28.53 -1.59 4.22
C LYS A 323 27.72 -2.10 5.41
N LYS A 324 27.75 -3.43 5.60
CA LYS A 324 27.01 -4.16 6.63
C LYS A 324 27.08 -3.46 7.99
N GLY A 325 25.91 -3.16 8.56
CA GLY A 325 25.76 -2.46 9.85
C GLY A 325 26.05 -0.95 9.82
N ARG A 326 26.11 -0.32 8.65
CA ARG A 326 26.25 1.15 8.51
C ARG A 326 25.28 1.75 7.50
N TRP A 327 25.34 1.29 6.26
CA TRP A 327 24.51 1.78 5.17
C TRP A 327 24.33 0.71 4.10
N GLU A 328 23.21 0.81 3.43
CA GLU A 328 22.79 0.03 2.28
C GLU A 328 23.52 0.55 1.03
N SER A 329 23.57 -0.26 -0.04
CA SER A 329 24.07 0.21 -1.34
C SER A 329 23.15 1.29 -1.93
N VAL A 330 23.68 2.07 -2.86
CA VAL A 330 22.90 3.03 -3.66
C VAL A 330 23.16 2.77 -5.12
N ASP A 331 22.12 2.79 -5.93
CA ASP A 331 22.20 2.49 -7.36
C ASP A 331 21.12 3.24 -8.16
N ILE A 332 21.20 3.22 -9.48
CA ILE A 332 20.22 3.87 -10.36
C ILE A 332 19.44 2.79 -11.11
N ALA A 333 18.12 2.98 -11.19
CA ALA A 333 17.24 2.17 -12.01
C ALA A 333 16.55 3.02 -13.07
N VAL A 334 16.21 2.39 -14.19
CA VAL A 334 15.53 3.03 -15.31
C VAL A 334 14.33 2.20 -15.71
N ARG A 335 13.31 2.85 -16.26
CA ARG A 335 12.21 2.19 -16.95
C ARG A 335 12.29 2.51 -18.42
N LYS A 336 12.30 1.46 -19.26
CA LYS A 336 12.16 1.57 -20.71
C LYS A 336 10.70 1.34 -21.10
N GLY A 337 10.18 2.17 -22.00
CA GLY A 337 8.76 2.13 -22.37
C GLY A 337 7.82 2.29 -21.17
N ASN A 338 6.63 1.69 -21.25
CA ASN A 338 5.63 1.67 -20.17
C ASN A 338 5.15 0.22 -19.90
N PRO A 339 5.94 -0.60 -19.19
CA PRO A 339 5.49 -1.90 -18.70
C PRO A 339 4.25 -1.75 -17.81
N VAL A 340 3.12 -2.25 -18.28
CA VAL A 340 1.87 -2.33 -17.52
C VAL A 340 1.92 -3.55 -16.60
N ALA A 341 1.71 -3.36 -15.30
CA ALA A 341 1.65 -4.47 -14.35
C ALA A 341 0.46 -5.39 -14.66
N PRO A 342 0.62 -6.73 -14.61
CA PRO A 342 -0.48 -7.65 -14.80
C PRO A 342 -1.50 -7.45 -13.67
N ARG A 343 -2.72 -7.10 -14.05
CA ARG A 343 -3.80 -6.83 -13.10
C ARG A 343 -4.29 -8.13 -12.47
N ALA A 344 -4.65 -8.06 -11.19
CA ALA A 344 -5.28 -9.17 -10.49
C ALA A 344 -6.68 -9.45 -11.04
N SER A 345 -7.03 -10.73 -11.21
CA SER A 345 -8.41 -11.19 -11.16
C SER A 345 -8.76 -11.55 -9.72
N VAL A 346 -9.96 -11.20 -9.25
CA VAL A 346 -10.49 -11.70 -7.98
C VAL A 346 -10.68 -13.21 -8.11
N PRO A 347 -10.12 -14.05 -7.21
CA PRO A 347 -10.30 -15.49 -7.30
C PRO A 347 -11.77 -15.88 -7.09
N LYS A 348 -12.22 -16.87 -7.85
CA LYS A 348 -13.53 -17.52 -7.67
C LYS A 348 -13.35 -18.79 -6.86
N PHE A 349 -14.42 -19.24 -6.21
CA PHE A 349 -14.46 -20.58 -5.64
C PHE A 349 -14.25 -21.63 -6.73
N HIS A 350 -13.62 -22.73 -6.35
CA HIS A 350 -13.48 -23.93 -7.19
C HIS A 350 -14.84 -24.61 -7.40
N LYS A 351 -14.90 -25.51 -8.40
CA LYS A 351 -16.14 -26.26 -8.76
C LYS A 351 -16.60 -27.27 -7.70
N ASP A 352 -15.79 -27.52 -6.68
CA ASP A 352 -16.14 -28.29 -5.49
C ASP A 352 -16.62 -27.41 -4.32
N GLY A 353 -16.68 -26.09 -4.51
CA GLY A 353 -17.07 -25.13 -3.49
C GLY A 353 -15.97 -24.78 -2.49
N THR A 354 -14.70 -25.05 -2.81
CA THR A 354 -13.55 -24.65 -1.99
C THR A 354 -12.89 -23.35 -2.43
N LEU A 355 -12.22 -22.67 -1.50
CA LEU A 355 -11.29 -21.55 -1.74
C LEU A 355 -10.32 -21.45 -0.56
N LYS A 356 -9.01 -21.32 -0.82
CA LYS A 356 -7.96 -21.23 0.20
C LYS A 356 -7.34 -19.84 0.28
N ILE A 357 -7.33 -19.27 1.48
CA ILE A 357 -6.65 -18.01 1.78
C ILE A 357 -5.44 -18.28 2.70
N MET A 358 -4.27 -17.75 2.34
CA MET A 358 -3.10 -17.70 3.22
C MET A 358 -2.96 -16.29 3.80
N GLN A 359 -2.90 -16.18 5.12
CA GLN A 359 -2.51 -14.96 5.83
C GLN A 359 -0.99 -14.92 5.97
N ILE A 360 -0.39 -13.75 5.79
CA ILE A 360 1.01 -13.45 6.08
C ILE A 360 1.03 -12.16 6.90
N ALA A 361 1.48 -12.20 8.15
CA ALA A 361 1.58 -11.02 9.00
C ALA A 361 3.01 -10.64 9.36
N ASP A 362 3.21 -9.35 9.62
CA ASP A 362 4.36 -8.83 10.35
C ASP A 362 5.69 -9.21 9.70
N LEU A 363 5.86 -8.79 8.44
CA LEU A 363 7.09 -9.05 7.69
C LEU A 363 8.29 -8.26 8.23
N HIS A 364 8.07 -7.02 8.69
CA HIS A 364 9.11 -6.13 9.20
C HIS A 364 10.34 -6.06 8.29
N TYR A 365 10.13 -5.94 6.97
CA TYR A 365 11.22 -5.86 6.00
C TYR A 365 11.91 -4.50 6.07
N SER A 366 13.21 -4.51 5.78
CA SER A 366 14.08 -3.32 5.82
C SER A 366 14.50 -2.89 4.41
N VAL A 367 15.14 -1.73 4.25
CA VAL A 367 15.72 -1.35 2.95
C VAL A 367 16.83 -2.33 2.55
N GLY A 368 17.69 -2.72 3.50
CA GLY A 368 18.65 -3.83 3.32
C GLY A 368 18.06 -5.19 3.68
N GLU A 369 18.94 -6.20 3.78
CA GLU A 369 18.63 -7.63 4.04
C GLU A 369 17.86 -7.94 5.36
N GLY A 370 17.70 -6.96 6.25
CA GLY A 370 17.06 -7.17 7.56
C GLY A 370 17.96 -7.95 8.55
N GLY A 371 17.74 -7.73 9.83
CA GLY A 371 18.41 -8.48 10.90
C GLY A 371 17.46 -9.51 11.49
N CYS A 372 17.84 -10.78 11.52
CA CYS A 372 17.00 -11.80 12.17
C CYS A 372 16.83 -11.51 13.66
N ARG A 373 15.59 -11.65 14.14
CA ARG A 373 15.21 -11.47 15.55
C ARG A 373 14.75 -12.81 16.14
N ASP A 374 15.14 -13.02 17.40
CA ASP A 374 14.58 -14.03 18.31
C ASP A 374 14.53 -15.47 17.76
N THR A 375 15.52 -15.83 16.94
CA THR A 375 15.69 -17.15 16.32
C THR A 375 17.09 -17.71 16.58
N ASP A 376 17.20 -19.04 16.64
CA ASP A 376 18.45 -19.81 16.75
C ASP A 376 19.09 -20.13 15.39
N LYS A 377 18.37 -19.88 14.29
CA LYS A 377 18.84 -20.07 12.91
C LYS A 377 20.16 -19.32 12.69
N THR A 378 21.19 -20.05 12.28
CA THR A 378 22.53 -19.52 12.02
C THR A 378 23.21 -20.24 10.85
N PRO A 379 23.74 -19.53 9.83
CA PRO A 379 23.56 -18.10 9.58
C PRO A 379 22.08 -17.75 9.28
N CYS A 380 21.74 -16.49 9.49
CA CYS A 380 20.40 -15.97 9.23
C CYS A 380 20.47 -14.55 8.64
N ALA A 381 19.64 -14.31 7.63
CA ALA A 381 19.47 -13.07 6.89
C ALA A 381 17.96 -12.79 6.82
N GLY A 382 17.51 -11.72 7.47
CA GLY A 382 16.12 -11.61 7.93
C GLY A 382 15.07 -11.68 6.81
N ASP A 383 15.22 -10.81 5.82
CA ASP A 383 14.25 -10.68 4.73
C ASP A 383 14.39 -11.85 3.73
N SER A 384 15.62 -12.26 3.39
CA SER A 384 15.89 -13.29 2.38
C SER A 384 15.58 -14.71 2.87
N ASP A 385 15.86 -15.04 4.14
CA ASP A 385 15.39 -16.30 4.74
C ASP A 385 13.86 -16.30 4.94
N THR A 386 13.26 -15.12 5.16
CA THR A 386 11.79 -14.99 5.21
C THR A 386 11.17 -15.29 3.85
N ALA A 387 11.65 -14.66 2.79
CA ALA A 387 11.21 -14.95 1.43
C ALA A 387 11.38 -16.45 1.10
N THR A 388 12.55 -17.03 1.43
CA THR A 388 12.86 -18.44 1.17
C THR A 388 11.88 -19.40 1.84
N TRP A 389 11.47 -19.19 3.09
CA TRP A 389 10.51 -20.09 3.74
C TRP A 389 9.08 -19.82 3.28
N LEU A 390 8.69 -18.55 3.04
CA LEU A 390 7.38 -18.20 2.49
C LEU A 390 7.17 -18.86 1.12
N GLU A 391 8.21 -18.90 0.28
CA GLU A 391 8.20 -19.64 -0.96
C GLU A 391 7.87 -21.13 -0.81
N GLN A 392 8.39 -21.78 0.24
CA GLN A 392 8.06 -23.18 0.56
C GLN A 392 6.63 -23.32 1.09
N ALA A 393 6.19 -22.41 1.95
CA ALA A 393 4.81 -22.41 2.46
C ALA A 393 3.79 -22.22 1.33
N LEU A 394 4.05 -21.29 0.41
CA LEU A 394 3.21 -21.05 -0.78
C LEU A 394 3.14 -22.28 -1.70
N ILE A 395 4.25 -23.02 -1.88
CA ILE A 395 4.27 -24.28 -2.63
C ILE A 395 3.47 -25.38 -1.91
N GLN A 396 3.66 -25.52 -0.59
CA GLN A 396 3.04 -26.58 0.21
C GLN A 396 1.53 -26.35 0.39
N GLU A 397 1.08 -25.10 0.43
CA GLU A 397 -0.32 -24.76 0.62
C GLU A 397 -1.08 -24.50 -0.67
N ASN A 398 -0.44 -23.94 -1.70
CA ASN A 398 -1.08 -23.55 -2.96
C ASN A 398 -2.40 -22.75 -2.73
N PRO A 399 -2.33 -21.56 -2.10
CA PRO A 399 -3.50 -20.73 -1.83
C PRO A 399 -4.03 -20.03 -3.09
N ASP A 400 -5.34 -19.78 -3.12
CA ASP A 400 -6.02 -19.01 -4.18
C ASP A 400 -5.91 -17.50 -3.97
N LEU A 401 -5.67 -17.08 -2.73
CA LEU A 401 -5.52 -15.69 -2.30
C LEU A 401 -4.48 -15.58 -1.18
N VAL A 402 -3.64 -14.55 -1.21
CA VAL A 402 -2.80 -14.15 -0.07
C VAL A 402 -3.33 -12.85 0.55
N VAL A 403 -3.34 -12.76 1.88
CA VAL A 403 -3.64 -11.53 2.62
C VAL A 403 -2.44 -11.14 3.49
N PHE A 404 -1.82 -10.01 3.15
CA PHE A 404 -0.78 -9.39 3.99
C PHE A 404 -1.44 -8.53 5.08
N SER A 405 -1.43 -8.98 6.34
CA SER A 405 -2.19 -8.35 7.44
C SER A 405 -1.41 -7.30 8.24
N GLY A 406 -0.65 -6.45 7.55
CA GLY A 406 0.08 -5.29 8.11
C GLY A 406 1.50 -5.59 8.62
N ASP A 407 2.21 -4.50 8.94
CA ASP A 407 3.63 -4.43 9.27
C ASP A 407 4.50 -5.12 8.20
N GLN A 408 4.29 -4.72 6.94
CA GLN A 408 5.18 -5.13 5.85
C GLN A 408 6.57 -4.48 6.01
N LEU A 409 6.61 -3.23 6.49
CA LEU A 409 7.80 -2.45 6.80
C LEU A 409 8.20 -2.61 8.28
N ASN A 410 9.51 -2.63 8.55
CA ASN A 410 10.05 -2.71 9.92
C ASN A 410 9.89 -1.42 10.76
N GLY A 411 9.70 -0.28 10.10
CA GLY A 411 9.94 1.02 10.70
C GLY A 411 11.38 1.16 11.23
N GLN A 412 11.50 1.72 12.44
CA GLN A 412 12.71 1.77 13.27
C GLN A 412 13.95 2.34 12.57
N SER A 413 13.75 3.26 11.62
CA SER A 413 14.79 3.84 10.77
C SER A 413 15.56 2.84 9.89
N THR A 414 15.02 1.64 9.68
CA THR A 414 15.58 0.59 8.80
C THR A 414 14.78 0.40 7.52
N SER A 415 13.46 0.61 7.56
CA SER A 415 12.62 0.89 6.39
C SER A 415 12.49 2.41 6.21
N TYR A 416 13.61 3.12 6.04
CA TYR A 416 13.62 4.59 5.88
C TYR A 416 13.14 5.05 4.49
N ASP A 417 12.92 4.09 3.58
CA ASP A 417 12.32 4.29 2.27
C ASP A 417 11.30 3.16 2.03
N SER A 418 10.03 3.50 1.84
CA SER A 418 8.97 2.52 1.66
C SER A 418 9.03 1.86 0.29
N ARG A 419 9.38 2.60 -0.77
CA ARG A 419 9.46 2.05 -2.15
C ARG A 419 10.42 0.85 -2.26
N SER A 420 11.59 0.90 -1.60
CA SER A 420 12.55 -0.21 -1.59
C SER A 420 12.01 -1.46 -0.88
N VAL A 421 11.18 -1.30 0.16
CA VAL A 421 10.54 -2.44 0.84
C VAL A 421 9.36 -2.97 0.02
N LEU A 422 8.54 -2.08 -0.54
CA LEU A 422 7.40 -2.43 -1.38
C LEU A 422 7.83 -3.18 -2.66
N ALA A 423 9.01 -2.89 -3.20
CA ALA A 423 9.57 -3.63 -4.35
C ALA A 423 9.78 -5.14 -4.08
N LYS A 424 9.99 -5.55 -2.82
CA LYS A 424 10.42 -6.94 -2.49
C LYS A 424 9.45 -7.76 -1.63
N PHE A 425 8.65 -7.15 -0.75
CA PHE A 425 7.86 -7.92 0.25
C PHE A 425 6.89 -8.94 -0.36
N ALA A 426 6.26 -8.61 -1.49
CA ALA A 426 5.29 -9.47 -2.18
C ALA A 426 5.92 -10.39 -3.24
N LYS A 427 7.25 -10.34 -3.46
CA LYS A 427 7.92 -11.09 -4.54
C LYS A 427 7.58 -12.58 -4.58
N PRO A 428 7.60 -13.35 -3.45
CA PRO A 428 7.24 -14.78 -3.46
C PRO A 428 5.85 -15.08 -4.03
N VAL A 429 4.91 -14.14 -3.88
CA VAL A 429 3.50 -14.23 -4.28
C VAL A 429 3.32 -13.76 -5.73
N ILE A 430 3.99 -12.67 -6.10
CA ILE A 430 4.02 -12.11 -7.46
C ILE A 430 4.64 -13.10 -8.46
N ASP A 431 5.77 -13.71 -8.11
CA ASP A 431 6.46 -14.67 -8.97
C ASP A 431 5.63 -15.96 -9.20
N ARG A 432 4.66 -16.22 -8.32
CA ARG A 432 3.67 -17.32 -8.43
C ARG A 432 2.34 -16.91 -9.06
N GLN A 433 2.18 -15.63 -9.42
CA GLN A 433 0.95 -15.07 -10.02
C GLN A 433 -0.30 -15.21 -9.13
N ILE A 434 -0.11 -15.35 -7.81
CA ILE A 434 -1.21 -15.49 -6.85
C ILE A 434 -1.76 -14.07 -6.58
N PRO A 435 -3.09 -13.85 -6.68
CA PRO A 435 -3.66 -12.56 -6.33
C PRO A 435 -3.53 -12.30 -4.83
N TRP A 436 -3.33 -11.04 -4.44
CA TRP A 436 -3.10 -10.70 -3.03
C TRP A 436 -3.74 -9.39 -2.61
N ALA A 437 -4.16 -9.33 -1.35
CA ALA A 437 -4.68 -8.15 -0.68
C ALA A 437 -3.74 -7.74 0.47
N ALA A 438 -3.81 -6.48 0.89
CA ALA A 438 -3.01 -5.95 1.99
C ALA A 438 -3.80 -4.94 2.85
N VAL A 439 -3.59 -4.98 4.16
CA VAL A 439 -3.89 -3.87 5.09
C VAL A 439 -2.58 -3.36 5.66
N PHE A 440 -2.58 -2.10 6.13
CA PHE A 440 -1.44 -1.52 6.83
C PHE A 440 -1.46 -1.87 8.31
N GLY A 441 -0.27 -2.03 8.87
CA GLY A 441 0.02 -2.03 10.29
C GLY A 441 0.62 -0.71 10.77
N ASN A 442 1.03 -0.68 12.04
CA ASN A 442 1.51 0.55 12.66
C ASN A 442 2.94 0.92 12.25
N HIS A 443 3.80 -0.05 11.90
CA HIS A 443 5.15 0.20 11.42
C HIS A 443 5.18 0.74 9.99
N ASP A 444 4.16 0.43 9.17
CA ASP A 444 3.97 0.95 7.80
C ASP A 444 3.63 2.45 7.73
N SER A 445 3.81 3.20 8.83
CA SER A 445 3.61 4.65 8.89
C SER A 445 4.59 5.36 9.83
N GLU A 446 5.77 4.76 10.03
CA GLU A 446 6.89 5.42 10.69
C GLU A 446 7.67 6.37 9.75
N ILE A 447 7.46 6.25 8.43
CA ILE A 447 7.75 7.33 7.47
C ILE A 447 6.59 8.33 7.51
N VAL A 448 6.89 9.62 7.45
CA VAL A 448 5.90 10.70 7.62
C VAL A 448 5.09 10.91 6.32
N GLU A 449 3.76 10.89 6.43
CA GLU A 449 2.78 11.17 5.37
C GLU A 449 2.79 10.22 4.14
N ASP A 450 3.48 9.08 4.18
CA ASP A 450 3.67 8.24 2.98
C ASP A 450 2.60 7.15 2.73
N ARG A 451 1.72 6.82 3.71
CA ARG A 451 0.73 5.71 3.58
C ARG A 451 -0.15 5.80 2.32
N SER A 452 -0.54 7.00 1.89
CA SER A 452 -1.29 7.18 0.63
C SER A 452 -0.44 6.89 -0.62
N GLU A 453 0.86 7.22 -0.59
CA GLU A 453 1.79 6.89 -1.67
C GLU A 453 2.10 5.38 -1.68
N GLN A 454 2.28 4.78 -0.51
CA GLN A 454 2.42 3.32 -0.37
C GLN A 454 1.20 2.60 -0.96
N MET A 455 -0.02 3.03 -0.65
CA MET A 455 -1.22 2.43 -1.23
C MET A 455 -1.24 2.60 -2.76
N ARG A 456 -0.90 3.78 -3.28
CA ARG A 456 -0.78 3.99 -4.73
C ARG A 456 0.25 3.04 -5.36
N ALA A 457 1.38 2.80 -4.71
CA ALA A 457 2.37 1.81 -5.14
C ALA A 457 1.81 0.39 -5.09
N LEU A 458 1.22 -0.04 -3.97
CA LEU A 458 0.57 -1.35 -3.81
C LEU A 458 -0.47 -1.61 -4.91
N GLN A 459 -1.24 -0.61 -5.32
CA GLN A 459 -2.25 -0.71 -6.39
C GLN A 459 -1.66 -0.92 -7.79
N HIS A 460 -0.45 -0.43 -8.02
CA HIS A 460 0.27 -0.56 -9.29
C HIS A 460 1.19 -1.80 -9.32
N MET A 461 1.21 -2.61 -8.26
CA MET A 461 1.98 -3.85 -8.22
C MET A 461 1.26 -5.02 -8.90
N PRO A 462 2.01 -5.95 -9.54
CA PRO A 462 1.47 -7.18 -10.11
C PRO A 462 0.54 -7.94 -9.15
N TYR A 463 -0.61 -8.37 -9.66
CA TYR A 463 -1.58 -9.21 -8.94
C TYR A 463 -2.14 -8.63 -7.62
N SER A 464 -2.04 -7.32 -7.42
CA SER A 464 -2.62 -6.62 -6.27
C SER A 464 -4.13 -6.39 -6.39
N LEU A 465 -4.84 -6.71 -5.31
CA LEU A 465 -6.26 -6.39 -5.07
C LEU A 465 -6.43 -5.24 -4.06
N ALA A 466 -5.35 -4.66 -3.54
CA ALA A 466 -5.42 -3.55 -2.59
C ALA A 466 -6.17 -2.34 -3.18
N ARG A 467 -6.94 -1.62 -2.35
CA ARG A 467 -7.59 -0.35 -2.76
C ARG A 467 -7.50 0.70 -1.65
N ALA A 468 -7.40 1.97 -2.03
CA ALA A 468 -7.36 3.08 -1.07
C ALA A 468 -8.68 3.22 -0.30
N GLY A 469 -9.80 2.93 -0.96
CA GLY A 469 -11.14 3.13 -0.42
C GLY A 469 -11.69 4.53 -0.67
N PRO A 470 -12.82 4.90 -0.04
CA PRO A 470 -13.42 6.21 -0.22
C PRO A 470 -12.70 7.29 0.59
N LYS A 471 -12.34 8.42 -0.04
CA LYS A 471 -11.71 9.61 0.58
C LYS A 471 -12.40 10.17 1.84
N GLY A 472 -13.68 9.86 2.05
CA GLY A 472 -14.46 10.33 3.20
C GLY A 472 -14.39 9.43 4.45
N VAL A 473 -13.64 8.34 4.39
CA VAL A 473 -13.49 7.36 5.48
C VAL A 473 -12.10 7.53 6.12
N ASP A 474 -12.00 7.46 7.44
CA ASP A 474 -10.73 7.59 8.13
C ASP A 474 -9.76 6.44 7.78
N GLY A 475 -8.52 6.78 7.43
CA GLY A 475 -7.48 5.82 7.06
C GLY A 475 -7.42 5.56 5.55
N VAL A 476 -6.44 4.76 5.12
CA VAL A 476 -6.21 4.39 3.71
C VAL A 476 -6.09 2.87 3.64
N GLY A 477 -6.87 2.22 2.79
CA GLY A 477 -6.98 0.75 2.79
C GLY A 477 -8.32 0.23 3.34
N ASN A 478 -9.38 1.04 3.30
CA ASN A 478 -10.73 0.62 3.66
C ASN A 478 -11.47 0.11 2.40
N TYR A 479 -11.47 -1.20 2.16
CA TYR A 479 -12.05 -1.81 0.96
C TYR A 479 -12.66 -3.19 1.19
N TYR A 480 -13.39 -3.70 0.20
CA TYR A 480 -13.97 -5.05 0.24
C TYR A 480 -13.85 -5.79 -1.09
N ILE A 481 -13.78 -7.11 -1.02
CA ILE A 481 -13.72 -8.04 -2.16
C ILE A 481 -14.94 -8.96 -2.09
N LYS A 482 -15.60 -9.17 -3.23
CA LYS A 482 -16.71 -10.11 -3.40
C LYS A 482 -16.19 -11.38 -4.08
N LEU A 483 -16.20 -12.50 -3.37
CA LEU A 483 -15.84 -13.79 -3.93
C LEU A 483 -17.08 -14.45 -4.56
N HIS A 484 -16.89 -15.02 -5.73
CA HIS A 484 -17.97 -15.56 -6.56
C HIS A 484 -17.85 -17.08 -6.73
N SER A 485 -18.99 -17.72 -6.99
CA SER A 485 -19.08 -19.14 -7.35
C SER A 485 -18.36 -19.43 -8.67
N ALA A 486 -18.02 -20.71 -8.87
CA ALA A 486 -17.30 -21.19 -10.05
C ALA A 486 -18.09 -20.97 -11.36
N ASP A 487 -17.37 -20.81 -12.48
CA ASP A 487 -18.00 -20.69 -13.80
C ASP A 487 -18.54 -22.05 -14.30
N ALA A 488 -19.88 -22.13 -14.37
CA ALA A 488 -20.71 -23.17 -14.94
C ALA A 488 -21.82 -22.50 -15.78
N ASP A 489 -21.56 -22.34 -17.09
CA ASP A 489 -22.45 -21.80 -18.13
C ASP A 489 -23.31 -20.56 -17.79
N ARG A 490 -22.70 -19.37 -17.97
CA ARG A 490 -23.36 -18.04 -18.11
C ARG A 490 -24.27 -17.53 -16.99
N SER A 491 -24.66 -18.33 -16.00
CA SER A 491 -25.56 -17.94 -14.90
C SER A 491 -24.95 -18.09 -13.50
N SER A 492 -23.64 -18.35 -13.40
CA SER A 492 -22.99 -18.83 -12.17
C SER A 492 -22.01 -17.86 -11.51
N ASN A 493 -21.91 -16.59 -11.93
CA ASN A 493 -21.10 -15.59 -11.22
C ASN A 493 -21.90 -14.99 -10.06
N ILE A 494 -22.23 -15.79 -9.05
CA ILE A 494 -23.02 -15.36 -7.88
C ILE A 494 -22.09 -15.05 -6.71
N HIS A 495 -22.26 -13.89 -6.09
CA HIS A 495 -21.52 -13.47 -4.89
C HIS A 495 -21.91 -14.36 -3.70
N ILE A 496 -20.96 -15.15 -3.19
CA ILE A 496 -21.19 -16.15 -2.14
C ILE A 496 -20.31 -15.98 -0.89
N PHE A 497 -19.34 -15.05 -0.90
CA PHE A 497 -18.55 -14.72 0.29
C PHE A 497 -17.93 -13.31 0.22
N THR A 498 -17.97 -12.55 1.33
CA THR A 498 -17.39 -11.19 1.39
C THR A 498 -16.07 -11.16 2.19
N LEU A 499 -15.05 -10.48 1.67
CA LEU A 499 -13.83 -10.14 2.42
C LEU A 499 -13.77 -8.63 2.68
N TYR A 500 -13.58 -8.22 3.92
CA TYR A 500 -13.46 -6.82 4.34
C TYR A 500 -12.03 -6.50 4.79
N PHE A 501 -11.50 -5.35 4.39
CA PHE A 501 -10.16 -4.86 4.73
C PHE A 501 -10.29 -3.45 5.29
N LEU A 502 -9.75 -3.19 6.48
CA LEU A 502 -9.83 -1.90 7.15
C LEU A 502 -8.46 -1.41 7.62
N ASP A 503 -8.26 -0.10 7.55
CA ASP A 503 -7.11 0.56 8.14
C ASP A 503 -7.33 0.74 9.66
N SER A 504 -6.68 -0.07 10.48
CA SER A 504 -6.67 0.09 11.95
C SER A 504 -5.82 1.26 12.45
N HIS A 505 -5.32 2.10 11.54
CA HIS A 505 -4.43 3.25 11.76
C HIS A 505 -3.02 2.82 12.18
N SER A 506 -2.33 3.63 12.98
CA SER A 506 -1.00 3.35 13.51
C SER A 506 -0.96 3.82 14.97
N TYR A 507 -0.37 4.98 15.25
CA TYR A 507 -0.29 5.58 16.57
C TYR A 507 -1.10 6.87 16.68
N GLN A 508 -1.69 7.11 17.85
CA GLN A 508 -2.34 8.39 18.15
C GLN A 508 -1.34 9.54 18.17
N LYS A 509 -1.79 10.73 17.77
CA LYS A 509 -0.99 11.96 17.86
C LYS A 509 -0.56 12.21 19.31
N LYS A 510 0.76 12.29 19.55
CA LYS A 510 1.34 12.55 20.87
C LYS A 510 0.86 13.90 21.40
N THR A 511 0.14 13.88 22.52
CA THR A 511 -0.29 15.11 23.23
C THR A 511 0.82 15.75 24.05
N LEU A 512 1.84 14.97 24.45
CA LEU A 512 3.00 15.40 25.23
C LEU A 512 4.26 14.65 24.74
N PRO A 513 5.42 15.30 24.57
CA PRO A 513 6.58 14.70 23.91
C PRO A 513 7.24 13.55 24.70
N TRP A 514 7.06 13.49 26.02
CA TRP A 514 7.58 12.41 26.88
C TRP A 514 6.64 11.20 27.03
N ARG A 515 5.39 11.29 26.55
CA ARG A 515 4.44 10.18 26.62
C ARG A 515 4.58 9.33 25.34
N LYS A 516 4.73 8.00 25.50
CA LYS A 516 4.59 7.08 24.36
C LYS A 516 3.18 7.25 23.77
N ALA A 517 3.08 7.30 22.44
CA ALA A 517 1.78 7.26 21.80
C ALA A 517 1.11 5.92 22.12
N ASP A 518 -0.21 5.95 22.24
CA ASP A 518 -1.01 4.73 22.25
C ASP A 518 -1.26 4.30 20.81
N TYR A 519 -1.56 3.02 20.59
CA TYR A 519 -2.11 2.58 19.31
C TYR A 519 -3.42 3.30 19.05
N ASP A 520 -3.70 3.59 17.78
CA ASP A 520 -4.97 4.18 17.40
C ASP A 520 -6.03 3.09 17.10
N TYR A 521 -7.27 3.51 16.80
CA TYR A 521 -8.44 2.64 16.75
C TYR A 521 -9.40 3.01 15.61
N LEU A 522 -10.20 2.04 15.15
CA LEU A 522 -11.22 2.23 14.09
C LEU A 522 -12.25 3.32 14.46
N LYS A 523 -12.55 4.20 13.51
CA LYS A 523 -13.37 5.41 13.70
C LYS A 523 -14.84 5.20 13.35
N THR A 524 -15.69 6.14 13.77
CA THR A 524 -17.12 6.18 13.42
C THR A 524 -17.35 6.18 11.90
N SER A 525 -16.53 6.89 11.13
CA SER A 525 -16.61 6.89 9.66
C SER A 525 -16.40 5.49 9.05
N GLN A 526 -15.54 4.66 9.65
CA GLN A 526 -15.29 3.27 9.24
C GLN A 526 -16.45 2.35 9.67
N ILE A 527 -17.10 2.62 10.81
CA ILE A 527 -18.34 1.94 11.23
C ILE A 527 -19.46 2.23 10.22
N GLU A 528 -19.70 3.51 9.92
CA GLU A 528 -20.73 3.97 8.98
C GLU A 528 -20.49 3.44 7.57
N TRP A 529 -19.24 3.46 7.10
CA TRP A 529 -18.85 2.86 5.82
C TRP A 529 -19.13 1.35 5.77
N TYR A 530 -18.69 0.60 6.78
CA TYR A 530 -18.92 -0.86 6.82
C TYR A 530 -20.41 -1.20 6.83
N LEU A 531 -21.21 -0.51 7.65
CA LEU A 531 -22.67 -0.72 7.70
C LEU A 531 -23.33 -0.39 6.35
N ASN A 532 -22.92 0.70 5.70
CA ASN A 532 -23.40 1.04 4.36
C ASN A 532 -23.05 -0.06 3.35
N VAL A 533 -21.80 -0.57 3.35
CA VAL A 533 -21.39 -1.67 2.46
C VAL A 533 -22.19 -2.95 2.77
N SER A 534 -22.29 -3.40 4.03
CA SER A 534 -23.05 -4.59 4.44
C SER A 534 -24.53 -4.50 4.04
N SER A 535 -25.18 -3.35 4.21
CA SER A 535 -26.57 -3.14 3.77
C SER A 535 -26.76 -3.17 2.24
N SER A 536 -25.68 -3.00 1.46
CA SER A 536 -25.69 -3.17 0.00
C SER A 536 -25.47 -4.62 -0.45
N ILE A 537 -25.06 -5.52 0.45
CA ILE A 537 -24.87 -6.94 0.15
C ILE A 537 -26.23 -7.62 0.04
N LYS A 538 -26.52 -8.20 -1.13
CA LYS A 538 -27.77 -8.91 -1.39
C LYS A 538 -27.76 -10.28 -0.70
N PRO A 539 -28.85 -10.65 0.01
CA PRO A 539 -29.07 -12.02 0.45
C PRO A 539 -29.12 -13.02 -0.72
N ILE A 540 -28.63 -14.24 -0.46
CA ILE A 540 -28.69 -15.41 -1.34
C ILE A 540 -29.37 -16.57 -0.60
N SER A 541 -29.76 -17.63 -1.32
CA SER A 541 -30.21 -18.85 -0.65
C SER A 541 -28.99 -19.59 -0.07
N ARG A 542 -29.05 -19.92 1.22
CA ARG A 542 -27.98 -20.58 1.99
C ARG A 542 -28.52 -21.85 2.66
N PRO A 543 -27.79 -22.99 2.66
CA PRO A 543 -26.49 -23.20 2.03
C PRO A 543 -26.55 -23.08 0.50
N PHE A 544 -25.57 -22.40 -0.10
CA PHE A 544 -25.52 -22.21 -1.55
C PHE A 544 -25.17 -23.52 -2.27
N GLN A 545 -25.87 -23.80 -3.37
CA GLN A 545 -25.55 -24.89 -4.28
C GLN A 545 -25.49 -24.34 -5.72
N PRO A 546 -24.68 -24.93 -6.62
CA PRO A 546 -24.70 -24.58 -8.04
C PRO A 546 -25.70 -25.47 -8.81
N ASP A 547 -27.00 -25.28 -8.59
CA ASP A 547 -28.05 -26.17 -9.13
C ASP A 547 -28.54 -25.85 -10.57
N GLY A 548 -28.00 -24.79 -11.19
CA GLY A 548 -28.29 -24.42 -12.57
C GLY A 548 -29.57 -23.61 -12.78
N GLY A 549 -30.24 -23.13 -11.73
CA GLY A 549 -31.20 -22.02 -11.89
C GLY A 549 -32.33 -21.89 -10.86
N TRP A 550 -32.36 -22.68 -9.78
CA TRP A 550 -33.41 -22.58 -8.76
C TRP A 550 -32.95 -21.80 -7.53
N ASP A 551 -31.63 -21.73 -7.28
CA ASP A 551 -31.02 -20.90 -6.23
C ASP A 551 -31.08 -19.38 -6.51
N LEU A 552 -31.40 -18.99 -7.75
CA LEU A 552 -31.84 -17.63 -8.09
C LEU A 552 -33.33 -17.48 -7.77
N GLY A 553 -33.65 -17.22 -6.50
CA GLY A 553 -35.03 -17.02 -6.05
C GLY A 553 -35.82 -16.10 -6.99
N GLY A 554 -37.00 -16.55 -7.43
CA GLY A 554 -37.78 -15.97 -8.54
C GLY A 554 -38.40 -14.59 -8.31
N ILE A 555 -37.60 -13.59 -7.93
CA ILE A 555 -38.02 -12.24 -7.52
C ILE A 555 -38.04 -11.28 -8.71
N TRP A 556 -38.59 -11.69 -9.86
CA TRP A 556 -39.08 -10.75 -10.90
C TRP A 556 -40.22 -11.33 -11.76
N PRO A 557 -41.49 -11.24 -11.31
CA PRO A 557 -42.62 -11.14 -12.20
C PRO A 557 -42.91 -9.67 -12.50
N ARG A 558 -42.76 -9.26 -13.78
CA ARG A 558 -43.37 -8.03 -14.29
C ARG A 558 -44.91 -8.13 -14.18
N SER A 559 -45.51 -7.69 -13.08
CA SER A 559 -46.93 -7.31 -13.07
C SER A 559 -47.31 -6.41 -11.89
N ASN A 560 -48.05 -5.34 -12.19
CA ASN A 560 -48.70 -4.51 -11.18
C ASN A 560 -49.77 -5.31 -10.40
N LYS A 561 -49.47 -5.68 -9.13
CA LYS A 561 -50.45 -5.78 -8.02
C LYS A 561 -49.76 -6.04 -6.68
N ARG A 562 -50.22 -5.34 -5.63
CA ARG A 562 -49.80 -5.56 -4.23
C ARG A 562 -50.32 -6.91 -3.72
N THR A 563 -49.43 -7.87 -3.49
CA THR A 563 -49.65 -9.03 -2.61
C THR A 563 -48.36 -9.36 -1.85
N LYS A 564 -48.48 -9.62 -0.54
CA LYS A 564 -47.35 -9.82 0.40
C LYS A 564 -46.53 -11.08 0.05
N PRO A 565 -45.21 -11.11 0.32
CA PRO A 565 -44.46 -12.36 0.35
C PRO A 565 -44.99 -13.20 1.52
N SER A 566 -45.73 -14.26 1.18
CA SER A 566 -46.15 -15.29 2.14
C SER A 566 -45.15 -16.44 2.08
N ARG A 567 -45.04 -17.19 3.19
CA ARG A 567 -44.20 -18.39 3.30
C ARG A 567 -44.34 -19.27 2.04
N ILE A 568 -43.21 -19.72 1.51
CA ILE A 568 -43.19 -20.79 0.51
C ILE A 568 -43.88 -22.03 1.13
N PRO A 569 -44.88 -22.64 0.48
CA PRO A 569 -45.58 -23.78 1.06
C PRO A 569 -44.66 -25.00 1.21
N SER A 570 -44.49 -25.47 2.43
CA SER A 570 -43.79 -26.72 2.76
C SER A 570 -44.64 -27.93 2.41
N GLU A 571 -44.74 -28.30 1.13
CA GLU A 571 -45.47 -29.51 0.74
C GLU A 571 -44.92 -30.19 -0.53
N THR A 572 -43.70 -30.74 -0.42
CA THR A 572 -43.25 -31.84 -1.29
C THR A 572 -42.36 -32.83 -0.53
N ARG A 573 -43.02 -33.85 0.04
CA ARG A 573 -42.50 -35.20 0.31
C ARG A 573 -41.07 -35.29 0.91
N ALA A 574 -41.01 -35.27 2.23
CA ALA A 574 -39.80 -35.54 3.02
C ALA A 574 -39.03 -36.79 2.53
N GLY A 575 -37.76 -36.59 2.19
CA GLY A 575 -36.68 -37.56 2.29
C GLY A 575 -35.66 -37.04 3.32
N GLU A 576 -34.91 -37.93 3.96
CA GLU A 576 -33.88 -37.57 4.93
C GLU A 576 -32.77 -36.73 4.26
N GLY A 577 -32.54 -35.49 4.71
CA GLY A 577 -31.32 -34.73 4.36
C GLY A 577 -31.46 -33.22 4.16
N ASP A 578 -32.65 -32.68 3.88
CA ASP A 578 -32.79 -31.23 3.58
C ASP A 578 -32.62 -30.35 4.84
N SER A 579 -31.55 -29.56 4.89
CA SER A 579 -31.46 -28.38 5.74
C SER A 579 -32.41 -27.28 5.24
N GLU A 580 -33.08 -26.56 6.15
CA GLU A 580 -34.00 -25.48 5.77
C GLU A 580 -33.22 -24.34 5.09
N LYS A 581 -33.24 -24.26 3.76
CA LYS A 581 -32.61 -23.16 3.00
C LYS A 581 -33.13 -21.79 3.51
N ILE A 582 -32.23 -20.94 3.99
CA ILE A 582 -32.52 -19.57 4.45
C ILE A 582 -32.16 -18.54 3.39
N LEU A 583 -32.81 -17.37 3.42
CA LEU A 583 -32.40 -16.20 2.62
C LEU A 583 -31.58 -15.26 3.51
N ALA A 584 -30.26 -15.29 3.35
CA ALA A 584 -29.32 -14.53 4.16
C ALA A 584 -28.15 -14.02 3.32
N LYS A 585 -27.49 -12.94 3.76
CA LYS A 585 -26.23 -12.46 3.16
C LYS A 585 -25.18 -13.58 3.18
N PRO A 586 -24.28 -13.62 2.18
CA PRO A 586 -23.04 -14.38 2.25
C PRO A 586 -22.33 -14.29 3.61
N ASN A 587 -21.67 -15.37 4.01
CA ASN A 587 -20.72 -15.30 5.12
C ASN A 587 -19.58 -14.32 4.77
N ALA A 588 -19.02 -13.68 5.79
CA ALA A 588 -17.93 -12.73 5.60
C ALA A 588 -16.78 -12.89 6.61
N MET A 589 -15.61 -12.41 6.20
CA MET A 589 -14.41 -12.29 7.04
C MET A 589 -13.84 -10.87 6.95
N MET A 590 -13.13 -10.45 7.98
CA MET A 590 -12.58 -9.09 8.08
C MET A 590 -11.14 -9.07 8.57
N TRP A 591 -10.31 -8.27 7.92
CA TRP A 591 -8.89 -8.07 8.24
C TRP A 591 -8.60 -6.63 8.63
N PHE A 592 -7.88 -6.47 9.72
CA PHE A 592 -7.22 -5.23 10.12
C PHE A 592 -6.14 -5.55 11.16
N HIS A 593 -5.04 -4.80 11.14
CA HIS A 593 -3.81 -5.19 11.80
C HIS A 593 -3.87 -5.10 13.34
N ILE A 594 -4.20 -3.93 13.89
CA ILE A 594 -4.28 -3.71 15.35
C ILE A 594 -5.60 -4.32 15.85
N PRO A 595 -5.57 -5.30 16.77
CA PRO A 595 -6.76 -6.01 17.21
C PRO A 595 -7.72 -5.12 18.02
N LEU A 596 -9.01 -5.47 18.00
CA LEU A 596 -10.00 -4.86 18.89
C LEU A 596 -9.76 -5.30 20.35
N PRO A 597 -10.13 -4.48 21.35
CA PRO A 597 -10.08 -4.88 22.77
C PRO A 597 -10.83 -6.20 23.05
N GLU A 598 -11.92 -6.44 22.32
CA GLU A 598 -12.74 -7.63 22.41
C GLU A 598 -11.99 -8.93 22.07
N ALA A 599 -10.90 -8.87 21.29
CA ALA A 599 -10.03 -10.03 21.01
C ALA A 599 -9.37 -10.62 22.28
N TYR A 600 -9.34 -9.86 23.38
CA TYR A 600 -8.76 -10.28 24.66
C TYR A 600 -9.80 -10.59 25.74
N HIS A 601 -11.09 -10.50 25.42
CA HIS A 601 -12.16 -10.94 26.32
C HIS A 601 -12.11 -12.46 26.57
N PRO A 602 -12.74 -12.95 27.66
CA PRO A 602 -12.91 -14.38 27.87
C PRO A 602 -13.60 -15.03 26.65
N PRO A 603 -13.21 -16.25 26.26
CA PRO A 603 -13.87 -16.94 25.17
C PRO A 603 -15.30 -17.34 25.55
N ASP A 604 -16.09 -17.61 24.51
CA ASP A 604 -17.36 -18.31 24.62
C ASP A 604 -17.16 -19.69 25.28
N LYS A 605 -18.23 -20.22 25.87
CA LYS A 605 -18.25 -21.54 26.52
C LYS A 605 -19.32 -22.44 25.95
N SER A 606 -19.07 -23.74 26.01
CA SER A 606 -20.03 -24.78 25.72
C SER A 606 -21.22 -24.74 26.69
N ASP A 607 -22.42 -24.96 26.16
CA ASP A 607 -23.66 -24.96 26.94
C ASP A 607 -23.74 -26.13 27.95
N LEU A 608 -22.88 -27.13 27.77
CA LEU A 608 -22.81 -28.36 28.56
C LEU A 608 -21.67 -28.36 29.59
N GLY A 609 -20.78 -27.35 29.58
CA GLY A 609 -19.57 -27.33 30.42
C GLY A 609 -18.57 -28.43 30.04
N ASP A 610 -18.44 -28.68 28.74
CA ASP A 610 -17.52 -29.65 28.15
C ASP A 610 -16.15 -29.00 27.93
N ASP A 611 -15.15 -29.42 28.71
CA ASP A 611 -13.78 -28.90 28.65
C ASP A 611 -13.12 -29.13 27.27
N GLU A 612 -13.53 -30.16 26.50
CA GLU A 612 -13.01 -30.40 25.15
C GLU A 612 -13.57 -29.40 24.15
N VAL A 613 -14.88 -29.09 24.24
CA VAL A 613 -15.52 -28.07 23.41
C VAL A 613 -15.05 -26.66 23.79
N ASP A 614 -14.90 -26.35 25.08
CA ASP A 614 -14.30 -25.10 25.55
C ASP A 614 -12.86 -24.93 25.00
N ALA A 615 -12.07 -26.01 24.91
CA ALA A 615 -10.74 -25.99 24.30
C ALA A 615 -10.74 -25.82 22.76
N GLN A 616 -11.82 -26.21 22.08
CA GLN A 616 -12.01 -25.92 20.65
C GLN A 616 -12.44 -24.47 20.40
N LEU A 617 -13.10 -23.83 21.36
CA LEU A 617 -13.51 -22.41 21.30
C LEU A 617 -12.37 -21.42 21.56
N ASP A 618 -11.20 -21.88 22.05
CA ASP A 618 -10.05 -21.02 22.35
C ASP A 618 -8.71 -21.76 22.15
N LYS A 619 -8.23 -21.80 20.91
CA LYS A 619 -7.08 -22.63 20.51
C LYS A 619 -5.84 -21.83 20.14
N GLY A 620 -4.67 -22.42 20.32
CA GLY A 620 -3.38 -21.80 20.04
C GLY A 620 -2.81 -21.02 21.23
N VAL A 621 -1.76 -20.24 20.97
CA VAL A 621 -0.86 -19.69 21.99
C VAL A 621 -0.88 -18.16 21.93
N MET A 622 -0.78 -17.54 23.11
CA MET A 622 -0.63 -16.09 23.27
C MET A 622 0.52 -15.83 24.25
N LEU A 623 1.68 -15.42 23.72
CA LEU A 623 2.84 -15.05 24.53
C LEU A 623 2.98 -13.53 24.69
N ASP A 624 2.40 -12.75 23.78
CA ASP A 624 2.39 -11.29 23.88
C ASP A 624 1.38 -10.79 24.93
N GLY A 625 1.53 -9.52 25.31
CA GLY A 625 0.50 -8.80 26.05
C GLY A 625 -0.68 -8.37 25.17
N GLN A 626 -1.59 -7.59 25.75
CA GLN A 626 -2.67 -6.95 25.00
C GLN A 626 -2.11 -5.90 24.03
N GLY A 627 -2.28 -6.13 22.72
CA GLY A 627 -1.84 -5.28 21.62
C GLY A 627 -2.92 -4.32 21.08
N ASN A 628 -4.12 -4.32 21.65
CA ASN A 628 -5.16 -3.36 21.26
C ASN A 628 -4.85 -1.92 21.73
N SER A 629 -5.49 -0.95 21.08
CA SER A 629 -5.59 0.41 21.62
C SER A 629 -6.30 0.44 22.97
N LYS A 630 -5.91 1.34 23.87
CA LYS A 630 -6.64 1.64 25.12
C LYS A 630 -7.91 2.47 24.87
N HIS A 631 -8.16 2.82 23.62
CA HIS A 631 -9.34 3.54 23.14
C HIS A 631 -10.14 2.62 22.21
N ASN A 632 -11.47 2.75 22.21
CA ASN A 632 -12.36 1.93 21.38
C ASN A 632 -13.43 2.83 20.76
N GLY A 633 -13.64 2.72 19.45
CA GLY A 633 -14.77 3.36 18.74
C GLY A 633 -16.10 2.61 18.91
N GLY A 634 -16.07 1.46 19.60
CA GLY A 634 -17.19 0.54 19.72
C GLY A 634 -17.41 -0.33 18.48
N PHE A 635 -16.39 -0.48 17.61
CA PHE A 635 -16.52 -1.13 16.30
C PHE A 635 -17.10 -2.55 16.39
N PHE A 636 -16.74 -3.33 17.42
CA PHE A 636 -17.29 -4.67 17.62
C PHE A 636 -18.83 -4.65 17.75
N TYR A 637 -19.38 -3.86 18.67
CA TYR A 637 -20.82 -3.84 18.93
C TYR A 637 -21.60 -2.96 17.95
N ASN A 638 -21.04 -1.80 17.57
CA ASN A 638 -21.71 -0.80 16.73
C ASN A 638 -21.60 -1.10 15.23
N ALA A 639 -20.63 -1.92 14.80
CA ALA A 639 -20.47 -2.35 13.41
C ALA A 639 -20.74 -3.84 13.26
N ILE A 640 -19.87 -4.71 13.78
CA ILE A 640 -19.88 -6.16 13.50
C ILE A 640 -21.17 -6.81 14.02
N LYS A 641 -21.53 -6.60 15.29
CA LYS A 641 -22.75 -7.15 15.90
C LYS A 641 -24.03 -6.43 15.44
N ALA A 642 -23.92 -5.25 14.83
CA ALA A 642 -25.06 -4.51 14.26
C ALA A 642 -25.38 -4.92 12.81
N ALA A 643 -24.41 -5.44 12.07
CA ALA A 643 -24.56 -5.96 10.70
C ALA A 643 -25.01 -7.42 10.70
N HIS A 644 -26.32 -7.65 10.60
CA HIS A 644 -26.90 -8.99 10.61
C HIS A 644 -26.84 -9.66 9.22
N GLU A 645 -26.74 -11.00 9.21
CA GLU A 645 -26.83 -11.80 7.98
C GLU A 645 -28.26 -11.86 7.40
N VAL A 646 -29.29 -11.70 8.23
CA VAL A 646 -30.68 -11.51 7.81
C VAL A 646 -31.14 -10.13 8.27
N ASP A 647 -31.60 -9.30 7.33
CA ASP A 647 -32.12 -7.98 7.64
C ASP A 647 -33.42 -8.08 8.46
N LYS A 648 -33.60 -7.18 9.42
CA LYS A 648 -34.84 -7.10 10.20
C LYS A 648 -35.99 -6.70 9.27
N VAL A 649 -37.01 -7.55 9.17
CA VAL A 649 -38.24 -7.25 8.41
C VAL A 649 -38.89 -5.98 8.98
N GLY A 650 -39.47 -5.17 8.09
CA GLY A 650 -39.76 -3.75 8.29
C GLY A 650 -40.57 -3.37 9.53
N GLN A 651 -40.32 -2.14 9.97
CA GLN A 651 -40.76 -1.51 11.21
C GLN A 651 -42.25 -1.06 11.21
N ASP A 652 -43.14 -1.86 10.60
CA ASP A 652 -44.58 -1.56 10.47
C ASP A 652 -45.45 -2.40 11.44
N ASP A 653 -44.89 -3.42 12.11
CA ASP A 653 -45.60 -4.28 13.08
C ASP A 653 -45.24 -3.94 14.56
N GLU A 654 -44.92 -2.68 14.87
CA GLU A 654 -44.75 -2.18 16.26
C GLU A 654 -46.10 -2.00 17.01
N GLU A 655 -46.98 -3.01 17.00
CA GLU A 655 -48.21 -2.97 17.81
C GLU A 655 -48.67 -4.33 18.40
N GLU A 656 -47.76 -5.31 18.58
CA GLU A 656 -48.06 -6.47 19.46
C GLU A 656 -46.84 -7.07 20.21
N ALA A 657 -45.72 -6.35 20.29
CA ALA A 657 -44.58 -6.71 21.14
C ALA A 657 -44.74 -6.26 22.61
N SER A 658 -45.97 -6.26 23.12
CA SER A 658 -46.27 -5.93 24.52
C SER A 658 -46.16 -7.17 25.41
N ALA A 659 -45.15 -7.18 26.28
CA ALA A 659 -45.13 -7.83 27.59
C ALA A 659 -45.98 -9.12 27.76
N ASP A 660 -45.47 -10.25 27.26
CA ASP A 660 -45.61 -11.57 27.90
C ASP A 660 -44.58 -12.54 27.27
N VAL A 661 -43.33 -12.49 27.77
CA VAL A 661 -42.29 -13.47 27.43
C VAL A 661 -42.23 -14.51 28.55
N GLU A 662 -42.91 -15.62 28.35
CA GLU A 662 -42.94 -16.75 29.28
C GLU A 662 -41.53 -17.38 29.41
N TRP A 663 -41.03 -17.51 30.64
CA TRP A 663 -39.74 -18.12 30.92
C TRP A 663 -39.85 -19.65 30.85
N SER A 664 -39.43 -20.23 29.73
CA SER A 664 -39.20 -21.68 29.64
C SER A 664 -37.95 -22.06 30.45
N GLU A 665 -38.10 -22.94 31.45
CA GLU A 665 -37.00 -23.46 32.29
C GLU A 665 -36.13 -24.52 31.59
N LEU A 666 -36.26 -24.68 30.27
CA LEU A 666 -35.42 -25.55 29.42
C LEU A 666 -34.82 -24.71 28.29
N GLY A 667 -33.50 -24.84 28.11
CA GLY A 667 -32.69 -23.85 27.41
C GLY A 667 -32.93 -23.69 25.90
N GLY A 668 -32.48 -22.56 25.37
CA GLY A 668 -32.38 -22.29 23.93
C GLY A 668 -33.37 -21.27 23.38
N LYS A 669 -33.05 -19.96 23.49
CA LYS A 669 -33.67 -18.95 22.62
C LYS A 669 -33.08 -19.08 21.21
N LYS A 670 -33.87 -19.55 20.23
CA LYS A 670 -33.56 -19.37 18.80
C LYS A 670 -33.78 -17.90 18.40
N ASP A 671 -32.79 -17.05 18.68
CA ASP A 671 -32.88 -15.60 18.39
C ASP A 671 -32.16 -15.21 17.10
N LYS A 672 -32.82 -14.39 16.27
CA LYS A 672 -32.57 -14.28 14.81
C LYS A 672 -31.48 -13.28 14.40
N ASN A 673 -30.51 -13.02 15.27
CA ASN A 673 -29.58 -11.89 15.15
C ASN A 673 -28.11 -12.35 15.02
N ARG A 674 -27.82 -13.19 14.01
CA ARG A 674 -26.44 -13.60 13.68
C ARG A 674 -25.75 -12.51 12.84
N ALA A 675 -24.51 -12.17 13.18
CA ALA A 675 -23.70 -11.22 12.42
C ALA A 675 -23.31 -11.78 11.03
N GLU A 676 -23.14 -10.91 10.03
CA GLU A 676 -22.65 -11.29 8.68
C GLU A 676 -21.20 -11.80 8.74
N VAL A 677 -20.33 -11.03 9.40
CA VAL A 677 -18.91 -11.36 9.59
C VAL A 677 -18.76 -12.43 10.67
N LYS A 678 -18.03 -13.51 10.36
CA LYS A 678 -17.83 -14.65 11.26
C LYS A 678 -16.44 -14.69 11.89
N VAL A 679 -15.43 -14.15 11.19
CA VAL A 679 -14.02 -14.16 11.62
C VAL A 679 -13.41 -12.77 11.42
N LEU A 680 -12.74 -12.28 12.46
CA LEU A 680 -11.78 -11.19 12.41
C LEU A 680 -10.36 -11.77 12.44
N SER A 681 -9.47 -11.20 11.64
CA SER A 681 -8.09 -11.67 11.45
C SER A 681 -7.10 -10.52 11.62
N HIS A 682 -6.07 -10.75 12.43
CA HIS A 682 -5.11 -9.73 12.90
C HIS A 682 -3.66 -10.16 12.69
N GLY A 683 -2.78 -9.18 12.49
CA GLY A 683 -1.33 -9.31 12.67
C GLY A 683 -0.94 -8.80 14.07
N HIS A 684 0.07 -7.95 14.15
CA HIS A 684 0.45 -7.09 15.28
C HIS A 684 1.04 -7.82 16.50
N CYS A 685 0.46 -8.95 16.89
CA CYS A 685 0.92 -9.77 18.02
C CYS A 685 1.77 -10.93 17.50
N HIS A 686 3.06 -10.63 17.32
CA HIS A 686 4.08 -11.48 16.70
C HIS A 686 4.25 -12.88 17.31
N ASN A 687 3.94 -13.05 18.60
CA ASN A 687 4.05 -14.31 19.34
C ASN A 687 2.68 -14.82 19.81
N THR A 688 1.63 -14.45 19.07
CA THR A 688 0.25 -14.82 19.36
C THR A 688 -0.37 -15.39 18.09
N ASP A 689 -0.71 -16.67 18.11
CA ASP A 689 -1.40 -17.39 17.03
C ASP A 689 -2.72 -18.01 17.52
N ARG A 690 -3.19 -17.48 18.65
CA ARG A 690 -4.43 -17.85 19.29
C ARG A 690 -5.59 -17.46 18.39
N CYS A 691 -6.58 -18.34 18.27
CA CYS A 691 -7.86 -17.98 17.70
C CYS A 691 -8.99 -18.49 18.59
N ARG A 692 -9.84 -17.56 19.02
CA ARG A 692 -10.91 -17.80 20.00
C ARG A 692 -12.23 -17.23 19.55
N ARG A 693 -13.35 -17.80 20.01
CA ARG A 693 -14.68 -17.21 19.78
C ARG A 693 -15.06 -16.30 20.94
N VAL A 694 -15.54 -15.09 20.63
CA VAL A 694 -16.04 -14.10 21.59
C VAL A 694 -17.36 -13.56 21.07
N ASP A 695 -18.44 -13.75 21.83
CA ASP A 695 -19.80 -13.35 21.47
C ASP A 695 -20.17 -13.81 20.04
N GLY A 696 -19.89 -15.09 19.74
CA GLY A 696 -20.17 -15.73 18.46
C GLY A 696 -19.22 -15.39 17.31
N ILE A 697 -18.26 -14.48 17.47
CA ILE A 697 -17.32 -14.06 16.40
C ILE A 697 -15.91 -14.59 16.72
N TRP A 698 -15.22 -15.15 15.73
CA TRP A 698 -13.86 -15.65 15.89
C TRP A 698 -12.81 -14.54 15.75
N MET A 699 -11.91 -14.44 16.72
CA MET A 699 -10.79 -13.50 16.79
C MET A 699 -9.50 -14.28 16.56
N CYS A 700 -8.91 -14.24 15.37
CA CYS A 700 -7.71 -14.99 15.01
C CYS A 700 -6.49 -14.08 14.81
N PHE A 701 -5.34 -14.48 15.36
CA PHE A 701 -4.03 -13.86 15.08
C PHE A 701 -3.17 -14.77 14.17
N ASP A 702 -2.30 -14.21 13.32
CA ASP A 702 -1.39 -14.99 12.45
C ASP A 702 -0.33 -15.77 13.25
N GLY A 703 0.41 -15.05 14.10
CA GLY A 703 1.58 -15.57 14.82
C GLY A 703 2.94 -15.27 14.17
N GLY A 704 3.06 -14.19 13.40
CA GLY A 704 4.34 -13.65 12.93
C GLY A 704 5.06 -14.51 11.89
N SER A 705 4.99 -14.08 10.63
CA SER A 705 5.58 -14.81 9.52
C SER A 705 7.12 -14.62 9.39
N SER A 706 7.69 -13.50 9.84
CA SER A 706 9.06 -13.14 9.43
C SER A 706 10.17 -13.38 10.44
N TYR A 707 11.35 -13.77 9.95
CA TYR A 707 12.59 -13.77 10.72
C TYR A 707 13.08 -12.35 11.03
N SER A 708 12.75 -11.33 10.21
CA SER A 708 12.96 -9.90 10.53
C SER A 708 11.92 -9.36 11.52
N GLY A 709 10.72 -9.97 11.58
CA GLY A 709 9.71 -9.67 12.59
C GLY A 709 10.17 -10.04 14.01
N TYR A 710 9.65 -9.35 15.02
CA TYR A 710 9.90 -9.74 16.42
C TYR A 710 9.45 -11.19 16.66
N GLY A 711 10.09 -11.92 17.55
CA GLY A 711 9.70 -13.32 17.82
C GLY A 711 10.03 -13.75 19.25
N GLN A 712 10.04 -15.07 19.45
CA GLN A 712 10.49 -15.68 20.69
C GLN A 712 11.03 -17.09 20.41
N LEU A 713 12.15 -17.45 21.05
CA LEU A 713 12.68 -18.81 20.99
C LEU A 713 11.64 -19.82 21.53
N GLY A 714 11.39 -20.88 20.75
CA GLY A 714 10.31 -21.84 21.01
C GLY A 714 8.96 -21.46 20.40
N PHE A 715 8.88 -20.34 19.67
CA PHE A 715 7.72 -19.93 18.89
C PHE A 715 8.12 -19.77 17.41
N ASP A 716 8.08 -20.87 16.66
CA ASP A 716 8.47 -20.93 15.24
C ASP A 716 7.66 -19.93 14.38
N ARG A 717 8.26 -19.40 13.31
CA ARG A 717 7.54 -18.51 12.38
C ARG A 717 6.46 -19.31 11.65
N ARG A 718 5.34 -18.67 11.34
CA ARG A 718 4.17 -19.36 10.80
C ARG A 718 3.30 -18.46 9.92
N VAL A 719 2.54 -19.09 9.03
CA VAL A 719 1.39 -18.50 8.33
C VAL A 719 0.12 -19.16 8.85
N ARG A 720 -0.96 -18.39 8.99
CA ARG A 720 -2.32 -18.92 9.15
C ARG A 720 -2.96 -19.21 7.80
N ILE A 721 -3.60 -20.37 7.68
CA ILE A 721 -4.39 -20.77 6.52
C ILE A 721 -5.87 -20.74 6.90
N TYR A 722 -6.71 -20.28 5.97
CA TYR A 722 -8.16 -20.42 6.01
C TYR A 722 -8.60 -21.25 4.80
N ASN A 723 -9.17 -22.43 5.07
CA ASN A 723 -9.87 -23.22 4.06
C ASN A 723 -11.35 -22.84 4.15
N ILE A 724 -11.87 -22.18 3.12
CA ILE A 724 -13.31 -21.96 2.96
C ILE A 724 -13.82 -23.10 2.07
N SER A 725 -14.91 -23.74 2.46
CA SER A 725 -15.52 -24.87 1.74
C SER A 725 -17.04 -24.80 1.82
N GLN A 726 -17.73 -25.76 1.19
CA GLN A 726 -19.20 -25.77 1.09
C GLN A 726 -19.75 -24.44 0.55
N TYR A 727 -19.09 -23.87 -0.47
CA TYR A 727 -19.44 -22.61 -1.12
C TYR A 727 -19.54 -21.39 -0.19
N GLY A 728 -18.74 -21.37 0.88
CA GLY A 728 -18.70 -20.27 1.85
C GLY A 728 -19.34 -20.59 3.20
N GLU A 729 -20.02 -21.74 3.34
CA GLU A 729 -20.70 -22.11 4.57
C GLU A 729 -19.75 -22.67 5.64
N LYS A 730 -18.68 -23.38 5.25
CA LYS A 730 -17.70 -23.94 6.18
C LYS A 730 -16.37 -23.20 6.12
N ILE A 731 -15.87 -22.76 7.28
CA ILE A 731 -14.56 -22.11 7.42
C ILE A 731 -13.72 -22.92 8.40
N GLU A 732 -12.59 -23.45 7.93
CA GLU A 732 -11.57 -24.07 8.77
C GLU A 732 -10.31 -23.21 8.82
N THR A 733 -9.54 -23.31 9.91
CA THR A 733 -8.20 -22.71 9.99
C THR A 733 -7.18 -23.66 10.64
N TYR A 734 -5.92 -23.48 10.28
CA TYR A 734 -4.74 -24.09 10.89
C TYR A 734 -3.56 -23.16 10.66
N LYS A 735 -2.40 -23.47 11.24
CA LYS A 735 -1.16 -22.74 10.97
C LYS A 735 -0.09 -23.69 10.43
N ARG A 736 0.70 -23.23 9.46
CA ARG A 736 1.89 -23.92 8.96
C ARG A 736 3.13 -23.26 9.54
N LEU A 737 3.96 -24.04 10.23
CA LEU A 737 5.23 -23.57 10.80
C LEU A 737 6.36 -23.64 9.76
N THR A 738 7.46 -22.91 9.98
CA THR A 738 8.67 -22.96 9.14
C THR A 738 9.30 -24.34 9.03
N ASN A 739 9.08 -25.22 10.01
CA ASN A 739 9.54 -26.61 9.98
C ASN A 739 8.68 -27.53 9.08
N GLY A 740 7.56 -27.02 8.53
CA GLY A 740 6.62 -27.75 7.67
C GLY A 740 5.45 -28.44 8.40
N GLU A 741 5.41 -28.39 9.73
CA GLU A 741 4.32 -28.92 10.55
C GLU A 741 3.03 -28.10 10.39
N ILE A 742 1.89 -28.79 10.43
CA ILE A 742 0.56 -28.19 10.53
C ILE A 742 0.09 -28.33 11.97
N VAL A 743 -0.22 -27.22 12.63
CA VAL A 743 -0.71 -27.17 14.01
C VAL A 743 -2.09 -26.51 14.11
N ASP A 744 -2.82 -26.87 15.17
CA ASP A 744 -4.11 -26.28 15.56
C ASP A 744 -5.18 -26.19 14.47
N ARG A 745 -5.38 -27.28 13.71
CA ARG A 745 -6.56 -27.42 12.86
C ARG A 745 -7.85 -27.30 13.68
N GLN A 746 -8.76 -26.46 13.23
CA GLN A 746 -10.07 -26.22 13.84
C GLN A 746 -11.11 -25.76 12.82
N VAL A 747 -12.36 -26.11 13.05
CA VAL A 747 -13.51 -25.61 12.30
C VAL A 747 -14.09 -24.41 13.04
N LEU A 748 -14.24 -23.28 12.35
CA LEU A 748 -14.76 -22.03 12.90
C LEU A 748 -16.27 -21.90 12.65
N VAL A 749 -16.70 -22.26 11.44
CA VAL A 749 -18.06 -22.03 10.94
C VAL A 749 -18.50 -23.24 10.13
N GLY A 750 -19.79 -23.57 10.19
CA GLY A 750 -20.41 -24.65 9.42
C GLY A 750 -20.43 -25.98 10.17
N GLU A 751 -20.71 -27.05 9.43
CA GLU A 751 -20.67 -28.44 9.92
C GLU A 751 -19.37 -28.73 10.69
N ASP A 752 -19.46 -29.42 11.83
CA ASP A 752 -18.38 -29.69 12.80
C ASP A 752 -17.84 -28.49 13.62
N ALA A 753 -18.41 -27.28 13.50
CA ALA A 753 -18.02 -26.15 14.36
C ALA A 753 -18.51 -26.34 15.82
N PRO A 754 -17.72 -25.95 16.84
CA PRO A 754 -18.05 -26.17 18.25
C PRO A 754 -19.27 -25.35 18.73
N SER A 755 -20.24 -26.03 19.35
CA SER A 755 -21.44 -25.43 19.93
C SER A 755 -21.18 -24.73 21.27
N GLY A 756 -21.76 -23.54 21.48
CA GLY A 756 -21.73 -22.83 22.76
C GLY A 756 -22.45 -21.49 22.73
N TRP A 757 -22.57 -20.83 23.89
CA TRP A 757 -23.18 -19.49 24.02
C TRP A 757 -22.49 -18.51 23.04
N GLY A 758 -23.29 -17.66 22.38
CA GLY A 758 -22.85 -16.83 21.24
C GLY A 758 -23.63 -17.06 19.93
N VAL A 759 -24.55 -18.05 19.92
CA VAL A 759 -25.47 -18.41 18.82
C VAL A 759 -24.80 -19.04 17.59
N ASP A 760 -24.84 -20.37 17.58
CA ASP A 760 -25.07 -21.24 16.41
C ASP A 760 -24.39 -20.84 15.09
N GLN A 761 -23.25 -21.46 14.79
CA GLN A 761 -22.62 -21.37 13.46
C GLN A 761 -23.26 -22.44 12.56
N GLY A 762 -24.44 -22.09 12.02
CA GLY A 762 -25.40 -23.01 11.42
C GLY A 762 -24.92 -23.96 10.31
N LEU A 763 -25.76 -24.97 10.10
CA LEU A 763 -25.78 -25.94 9.00
C LEU A 763 -25.95 -25.29 7.61
#